data_AF-A0A1G4B0C3-F1
#
_entry.id   AF-A0A1G4B0C3-F1
#
_cell.length_a   1.000
_cell.length_b   1.000
_cell.length_c   1.000
_cell.angle_alpha   90.00
_cell.angle_beta   90.00
_cell.angle_gamma   90.00
#
_symmetry.space_group_name_H-M   'P 1'
#
loop_
_entity.id
_entity.type
_entity.pdbx_description
1 polymer ?
#
loop_
_entity_poly.entity_id
_entity_poly.type
_entity_poly.pdbx_seq_one_letter_code
_entity_poly.pdbx_strand_id
1 'polypeptide(L)'
;MIDHVLGRPSVKSRRLQVLAVLAFWSAYIFRGHPHGPPVIRFFSKLTTKRLTTWQTVVVTMIYLYAARHFSTLVGLASPEPMSNMYDATYFRATWILTALDAGFWTAMKIRAKWLRDLASIVFSVFYMFAAEKADEKVRKVRGMLTVEHLRVSWDKGTTPYLKFFQGLMRPRFSRWPPRALRIPRPAGSDYKEPVSAWLYFDGPLTDLVRHSRIILDIPGGGFVAMDPRCNDDKLFAWASKTGMPVLSLDYKKAPEFPYPFALNECFDVYTTLIRSKGRCIGMSGRETPRIVLTGDSAGGNLATATTLMIVERTSVPMRRYSSTGDLPLPDGLVLFYPALDMNIGNWMSDEQMSLMKDRRLRSTNQSIIRRKSMQYNDLVGTPHHTDDEEEANKQSTELTAKEVQIASQQALASPHPEFSHGGPQSVSNAELSAPDIKRQQSASHHSEPLRTRLAMSSMISYFNDRVLTPEMMRAMIILYIGPHNRPDFSKDYLLSPVLTPDSLLARFPKVYFLTGERDPLVDDTVIFSARLRKVKETMFDQAQSERSDFGDGLEPVFNPKDVAEVMLIPGISHGFLQFPTVYPPAWKHFERSAEWITEIFASADAARERESRGRRRVGGGPITNGNSEGRHHNRAESSGDEDRPLEISMTRANRKNTLTREPQAMDESESIVDKADVGKKKNGRARGASKSAGASLVKLKSTDDLLGRRMQGLAGGLTGVGRGQE
;
A
#
# COMPACT_ATOMS: atom_id res chain seq x y z
N MET A 1 -1.07 29.84 -15.34
CA MET A 1 -1.27 29.96 -13.87
C MET A 1 -2.59 29.36 -13.44
N ILE A 2 -3.73 29.94 -13.84
CA ILE A 2 -5.09 29.43 -13.53
C ILE A 2 -5.23 27.92 -13.85
N ASP A 3 -4.56 27.48 -14.90
CA ASP A 3 -4.57 26.11 -15.45
C ASP A 3 -4.07 25.04 -14.46
N HIS A 4 -3.10 25.39 -13.61
CA HIS A 4 -2.61 24.52 -12.53
C HIS A 4 -3.64 24.44 -11.39
N VAL A 5 -4.27 25.57 -11.04
CA VAL A 5 -5.36 25.65 -10.05
C VAL A 5 -6.59 24.87 -10.53
N LEU A 6 -6.83 24.79 -11.85
CA LEU A 6 -7.88 23.97 -12.47
C LEU A 6 -7.48 22.49 -12.67
N GLY A 7 -6.23 22.11 -12.38
CA GLY A 7 -5.73 20.74 -12.55
C GLY A 7 -5.60 20.27 -13.99
N ARG A 8 -5.55 21.20 -14.96
CA ARG A 8 -5.47 20.91 -16.40
C ARG A 8 -4.53 21.91 -17.10
N PRO A 9 -3.20 21.82 -16.85
CA PRO A 9 -2.26 22.75 -17.44
C PRO A 9 -2.20 22.60 -18.97
N SER A 10 -2.43 23.72 -19.68
CA SER A 10 -2.56 23.73 -21.14
C SER A 10 -1.54 24.67 -21.77
N VAL A 11 -0.77 24.15 -22.74
CA VAL A 11 0.19 24.95 -23.54
C VAL A 11 -0.54 26.06 -24.31
N LYS A 12 -1.78 25.80 -24.79
CA LYS A 12 -2.61 26.83 -25.46
C LYS A 12 -2.92 28.01 -24.54
N SER A 13 -3.25 27.73 -23.27
CA SER A 13 -3.50 28.78 -22.27
C SER A 13 -2.22 29.49 -21.83
N ARG A 14 -1.08 28.79 -21.72
CA ARG A 14 0.23 29.42 -21.47
C ARG A 14 0.62 30.36 -22.60
N ARG A 15 0.41 29.96 -23.86
CA ARG A 15 0.61 30.82 -25.05
C ARG A 15 -0.29 32.05 -25.01
N LEU A 16 -1.56 31.91 -24.64
CA LEU A 16 -2.48 33.04 -24.46
C LEU A 16 -2.03 33.99 -23.32
N GLN A 17 -1.54 33.46 -22.20
CA GLN A 17 -1.02 34.25 -21.08
C GLN A 17 0.24 35.04 -21.47
N VAL A 18 1.19 34.42 -22.17
CA VAL A 18 2.40 35.10 -22.69
C VAL A 18 2.02 36.18 -23.72
N LEU A 19 1.09 35.88 -24.64
CA LEU A 19 0.60 36.85 -25.62
C LEU A 19 -0.15 38.02 -24.96
N ALA A 20 -0.94 37.78 -23.91
CA ALA A 20 -1.63 38.83 -23.17
C ALA A 20 -0.66 39.79 -22.47
N VAL A 21 0.42 39.27 -21.86
CA VAL A 21 1.48 40.09 -21.25
C VAL A 21 2.20 40.93 -22.32
N LEU A 22 2.56 40.33 -23.44
CA LEU A 22 3.20 41.05 -24.55
C LEU A 22 2.29 42.12 -25.16
N ALA A 23 1.01 41.80 -25.39
CA ALA A 23 0.01 42.73 -25.91
C ALA A 23 -0.24 43.91 -24.94
N PHE A 24 -0.34 43.64 -23.63
CA PHE A 24 -0.48 44.67 -22.61
C PHE A 24 0.70 45.65 -22.61
N TRP A 25 1.94 45.14 -22.54
CA TRP A 25 3.12 46.00 -22.50
C TRP A 25 3.39 46.71 -23.85
N SER A 26 3.04 46.10 -24.97
CA SER A 26 3.07 46.77 -26.28
C SER A 26 2.05 47.91 -26.36
N ALA A 27 0.80 47.66 -25.95
CA ALA A 27 -0.24 48.69 -25.87
C ALA A 27 0.13 49.81 -24.89
N TYR A 28 0.83 49.49 -23.79
CA TYR A 28 1.37 50.47 -22.86
C TYR A 28 2.47 51.34 -23.48
N ILE A 29 3.30 50.84 -24.41
CA ILE A 29 4.23 51.67 -25.18
C ILE A 29 3.48 52.61 -26.14
N PHE A 30 2.44 52.12 -26.82
CA PHE A 30 1.70 52.91 -27.82
C PHE A 30 0.71 53.93 -27.23
N ARG A 31 0.16 53.69 -26.04
CA ARG A 31 -0.83 54.57 -25.39
C ARG A 31 -0.37 55.18 -24.06
N GLY A 32 0.74 54.72 -23.50
CA GLY A 32 1.29 55.23 -22.24
C GLY A 32 2.07 56.53 -22.42
N HIS A 33 2.20 57.28 -21.32
CA HIS A 33 3.00 58.50 -21.30
C HIS A 33 4.49 58.19 -21.54
N PRO A 34 5.20 58.84 -22.49
CA PRO A 34 6.56 58.44 -22.89
C PRO A 34 7.58 58.36 -21.76
N HIS A 35 7.51 59.24 -20.77
CA HIS A 35 8.41 59.25 -19.60
C HIS A 35 7.93 58.37 -18.43
N GLY A 36 6.92 57.51 -18.63
CA GLY A 36 6.48 56.51 -17.66
C GLY A 36 5.55 57.00 -16.54
N PRO A 37 5.40 56.23 -15.46
CA PRO A 37 4.56 56.57 -14.31
C PRO A 37 5.15 57.77 -13.53
N PRO A 38 4.34 58.54 -12.79
CA PRO A 38 4.71 59.87 -12.27
C PRO A 38 6.08 59.97 -11.59
N VAL A 39 6.41 59.00 -10.73
CA VAL A 39 7.67 58.95 -9.95
C VAL A 39 8.92 58.83 -10.85
N ILE A 40 8.83 58.12 -11.98
CA ILE A 40 9.96 57.85 -12.88
C ILE A 40 10.19 58.98 -13.88
N ARG A 41 9.19 59.87 -14.07
CA ARG A 41 9.25 61.00 -15.02
C ARG A 41 10.36 61.99 -14.73
N PHE A 42 10.84 62.08 -13.49
CA PHE A 42 11.96 62.95 -13.11
C PHE A 42 13.26 62.53 -13.82
N PHE A 43 13.64 61.25 -13.68
CA PHE A 43 14.84 60.69 -14.30
C PHE A 43 14.72 60.56 -15.81
N SER A 44 13.54 60.18 -16.33
CA SER A 44 13.34 59.93 -17.76
C SER A 44 13.25 61.20 -18.63
N LYS A 45 13.30 62.41 -18.05
CA LYS A 45 13.25 63.70 -18.78
C LYS A 45 14.59 64.14 -19.39
N LEU A 46 15.71 63.53 -18.99
CA LEU A 46 17.05 64.01 -19.32
C LEU A 46 17.59 63.56 -20.69
N THR A 47 16.84 62.72 -21.44
CA THR A 47 17.39 61.93 -22.57
C THR A 47 16.50 61.87 -23.82
N THR A 48 17.13 62.20 -24.95
CA THR A 48 16.84 61.83 -26.36
C THR A 48 15.44 62.05 -26.95
N LYS A 49 15.37 62.89 -27.99
CA LYS A 49 14.14 63.30 -28.72
C LYS A 49 13.46 62.23 -29.62
N ARG A 50 13.81 60.94 -29.54
CA ARG A 50 13.23 59.87 -30.41
C ARG A 50 12.71 58.64 -29.68
N LEU A 51 13.36 58.24 -28.59
CA LEU A 51 12.97 57.13 -27.72
C LEU A 51 13.42 57.50 -26.31
N THR A 52 12.50 57.48 -25.33
CA THR A 52 12.86 57.79 -23.94
C THR A 52 13.61 56.62 -23.31
N THR A 53 14.47 56.89 -22.32
CA THR A 53 15.13 55.84 -21.54
C THR A 53 14.12 54.87 -20.92
N TRP A 54 12.95 55.35 -20.48
CA TRP A 54 11.86 54.50 -20.01
C TRP A 54 11.34 53.54 -21.09
N GLN A 55 11.04 54.04 -22.29
CA GLN A 55 10.59 53.20 -23.41
C GLN A 55 11.65 52.15 -23.78
N THR A 56 12.93 52.51 -23.80
CA THR A 56 14.03 51.55 -24.05
C THR A 56 14.09 50.45 -22.99
N VAL A 57 13.86 50.76 -21.70
CA VAL A 57 13.77 49.75 -20.63
C VAL A 57 12.55 48.84 -20.82
N VAL A 58 11.37 49.38 -21.15
CA VAL A 58 10.18 48.54 -21.39
C VAL A 58 10.36 47.68 -22.64
N VAL A 59 10.92 48.20 -23.74
CA VAL A 59 11.21 47.43 -24.97
C VAL A 59 12.21 46.31 -24.71
N THR A 60 13.29 46.56 -23.97
CA THR A 60 14.28 45.51 -23.63
C THR A 60 13.69 44.45 -22.69
N MET A 61 12.83 44.82 -21.74
CA MET A 61 12.10 43.84 -20.93
C MET A 61 11.09 43.01 -21.74
N ILE A 62 10.36 43.63 -22.68
CA ILE A 62 9.47 42.92 -23.63
C ILE A 62 10.29 41.93 -24.47
N TYR A 63 11.42 42.36 -25.02
CA TYR A 63 12.30 41.51 -25.83
C TYR A 63 12.83 40.31 -25.03
N LEU A 64 13.34 40.53 -23.81
CA LEU A 64 13.83 39.46 -22.95
C LEU A 64 12.71 38.49 -22.53
N TYR A 65 11.49 38.99 -22.29
CA TYR A 65 10.33 38.14 -22.01
C TYR A 65 9.90 37.32 -23.23
N ALA A 66 9.85 37.92 -24.42
CA ALA A 66 9.53 37.24 -25.68
C ALA A 66 10.58 36.18 -26.02
N ALA A 67 11.87 36.49 -25.89
CA ALA A 67 12.96 35.54 -26.12
C ALA A 67 12.90 34.36 -25.13
N ARG A 68 12.68 34.64 -23.83
CA ARG A 68 12.53 33.61 -22.80
C ARG A 68 11.35 32.65 -23.07
N HIS A 69 10.26 33.16 -23.62
CA HIS A 69 9.05 32.38 -23.91
C HIS A 69 8.90 31.99 -25.40
N PHE A 70 9.97 32.12 -26.20
CA PHE A 70 9.95 31.90 -27.66
C PHE A 70 9.37 30.52 -28.05
N SER A 71 9.78 29.45 -27.35
CA SER A 71 9.25 28.10 -27.58
C SER A 71 7.73 28.01 -27.37
N THR A 72 7.19 28.72 -26.38
CA THR A 72 5.74 28.79 -26.11
C THR A 72 5.01 29.65 -27.14
N LEU A 73 5.66 30.74 -27.60
CA LEU A 73 5.13 31.66 -28.62
C LEU A 73 5.02 30.99 -30.00
N VAL A 74 6.04 30.24 -30.42
CA VAL A 74 6.05 29.52 -31.71
C VAL A 74 5.24 28.22 -31.63
N GLY A 75 5.08 27.63 -30.45
CA GLY A 75 4.39 26.35 -30.24
C GLY A 75 5.31 25.13 -30.25
N LEU A 76 6.63 25.35 -30.15
CA LEU A 76 7.67 24.33 -29.99
C LEU A 76 7.77 23.80 -28.55
N ALA A 77 7.06 24.42 -27.59
CA ALA A 77 6.95 23.91 -26.23
C ALA A 77 6.19 22.58 -26.22
N SER A 78 6.82 21.53 -25.69
CA SER A 78 6.19 20.22 -25.51
C SER A 78 4.93 20.31 -24.64
N PRO A 79 3.91 19.45 -24.88
CA PRO A 79 2.81 19.29 -23.93
C PRO A 79 3.37 18.79 -22.60
N GLU A 80 2.88 19.29 -21.47
CA GLU A 80 3.30 18.77 -20.17
C GLU A 80 2.85 17.31 -20.04
N PRO A 81 3.77 16.33 -19.96
CA PRO A 81 3.41 14.91 -19.99
C PRO A 81 2.54 14.53 -18.78
N MET A 82 2.77 15.20 -17.65
CA MET A 82 2.05 14.99 -16.40
C MET A 82 0.57 15.44 -16.45
N SER A 83 0.18 16.27 -17.44
CA SER A 83 -1.19 16.79 -17.57
C SER A 83 -2.24 15.70 -17.81
N ASN A 84 -1.84 14.58 -18.43
CA ASN A 84 -2.67 13.39 -18.64
C ASN A 84 -2.33 12.26 -17.65
N MET A 85 -1.25 12.38 -16.86
CA MET A 85 -0.80 11.33 -15.94
C MET A 85 -1.63 11.25 -14.65
N TYR A 86 -2.38 12.29 -14.27
CA TYR A 86 -3.26 12.22 -13.11
C TYR A 86 -4.68 12.73 -13.40
N ASP A 87 -5.64 12.35 -12.56
CA ASP A 87 -6.90 13.07 -12.43
C ASP A 87 -6.64 14.52 -12.02
N ALA A 88 -7.48 15.46 -12.48
CA ALA A 88 -7.31 16.89 -12.22
C ALA A 88 -7.34 17.23 -10.71
N THR A 89 -8.09 16.48 -9.91
CA THR A 89 -8.14 16.67 -8.44
C THR A 89 -6.83 16.24 -7.78
N TYR A 90 -6.25 15.13 -8.25
CA TYR A 90 -4.96 14.62 -7.74
C TYR A 90 -3.77 15.43 -8.27
N PHE A 91 -3.83 15.91 -9.51
CA PHE A 91 -2.86 16.86 -10.06
C PHE A 91 -2.77 18.14 -9.21
N ARG A 92 -3.92 18.71 -8.80
CA ARG A 92 -3.96 19.89 -7.92
C ARG A 92 -3.30 19.62 -6.57
N ALA A 93 -3.58 18.47 -5.95
CA ALA A 93 -2.95 18.07 -4.69
C ALA A 93 -1.43 17.92 -4.83
N THR A 94 -0.96 17.19 -5.84
CA THR A 94 0.49 17.00 -6.08
C THR A 94 1.22 18.29 -6.46
N TRP A 95 0.57 19.23 -7.15
CA TRP A 95 1.10 20.58 -7.38
C TRP A 95 1.29 21.35 -6.07
N ILE A 96 0.30 21.36 -5.17
CA ILE A 96 0.41 22.00 -3.84
C ILE A 96 1.52 21.34 -3.02
N LEU A 97 1.60 20.00 -3.01
CA LEU A 97 2.67 19.28 -2.31
C LEU A 97 4.06 19.64 -2.84
N THR A 98 4.22 19.75 -4.17
CA THR A 98 5.50 20.15 -4.79
C THR A 98 5.91 21.57 -4.37
N ALA A 99 4.95 22.50 -4.31
CA ALA A 99 5.20 23.85 -3.82
C ALA A 99 5.55 23.87 -2.31
N LEU A 100 4.92 23.01 -1.51
CA LEU A 100 5.28 22.81 -0.10
C LEU A 100 6.72 22.30 0.02
N ASP A 101 7.08 21.22 -0.67
CA ASP A 101 8.43 20.65 -0.65
C ASP A 101 9.50 21.64 -1.11
N ALA A 102 9.25 22.36 -2.22
CA ALA A 102 10.15 23.40 -2.71
C ALA A 102 10.39 24.53 -1.69
N GLY A 103 9.34 24.94 -0.96
CA GLY A 103 9.40 25.97 0.08
C GLY A 103 10.15 25.50 1.33
N PHE A 104 9.76 24.35 1.87
CA PHE A 104 10.39 23.74 3.05
C PHE A 104 11.88 23.45 2.81
N TRP A 105 12.24 22.83 1.67
CA TRP A 105 13.64 22.60 1.27
C TRP A 105 14.41 23.89 0.93
N THR A 106 13.75 25.05 0.87
CA THR A 106 14.42 26.36 0.77
C THR A 106 14.63 26.99 2.13
N ALA A 107 13.68 26.81 3.06
CA ALA A 107 13.80 27.27 4.44
C ALA A 107 14.82 26.45 5.28
N MET A 108 15.10 25.19 4.94
CA MET A 108 16.00 24.29 5.72
C MET A 108 17.34 24.90 6.17
N LYS A 109 17.90 25.86 5.43
CA LYS A 109 19.17 26.54 5.81
C LYS A 109 19.03 27.51 6.99
N ILE A 110 17.81 27.86 7.41
CA ILE A 110 17.53 28.80 8.50
C ILE A 110 17.65 28.07 9.85
N ARG A 111 18.58 28.53 10.71
CA ARG A 111 18.85 27.93 12.03
C ARG A 111 17.74 28.15 13.05
N ALA A 112 17.11 29.33 13.06
CA ALA A 112 16.08 29.68 14.03
C ALA A 112 14.74 29.01 13.68
N LYS A 113 14.26 28.08 14.52
CA LYS A 113 13.09 27.24 14.22
C LYS A 113 11.85 28.04 13.82
N TRP A 114 11.42 29.02 14.62
CA TRP A 114 10.22 29.81 14.33
C TRP A 114 10.30 30.55 12.98
N LEU A 115 11.48 31.11 12.67
CA LEU A 115 11.74 31.84 11.43
C LEU A 115 11.79 30.88 10.24
N ARG A 116 12.36 29.69 10.41
CA ARG A 116 12.34 28.62 9.42
C ARG A 116 10.91 28.16 9.12
N ASP A 117 10.14 27.85 10.17
CA ASP A 117 8.79 27.32 10.03
C ASP A 117 7.85 28.36 9.38
N LEU A 118 8.05 29.67 9.65
CA LEU A 118 7.38 30.77 8.94
C LEU A 118 7.86 30.92 7.48
N ALA A 119 9.18 30.93 7.25
CA ALA A 119 9.76 31.06 5.93
C ALA A 119 9.41 29.89 5.00
N SER A 120 9.26 28.67 5.53
CA SER A 120 8.72 27.52 4.81
C SER A 120 7.39 27.87 4.14
N ILE A 121 6.43 28.40 4.90
CA ILE A 121 5.11 28.79 4.36
C ILE A 121 5.24 29.92 3.32
N VAL A 122 6.03 30.96 3.61
CA VAL A 122 6.23 32.09 2.67
C VAL A 122 6.85 31.62 1.35
N PHE A 123 7.87 30.77 1.39
CA PHE A 123 8.47 30.19 0.20
C PHE A 123 7.52 29.23 -0.51
N SER A 124 6.71 28.44 0.21
CA SER A 124 5.70 27.57 -0.42
C SER A 124 4.63 28.36 -1.16
N VAL A 125 4.17 29.48 -0.62
CA VAL A 125 3.24 30.39 -1.32
C VAL A 125 3.90 30.98 -2.58
N PHE A 126 5.17 31.39 -2.51
CA PHE A 126 5.93 31.81 -3.69
C PHE A 126 6.04 30.71 -4.76
N TYR A 127 6.38 29.47 -4.36
CA TYR A 127 6.52 28.33 -5.26
C TYR A 127 5.19 27.86 -5.84
N MET A 128 4.07 28.07 -5.15
CA MET A 128 2.72 27.84 -5.69
C MET A 128 2.47 28.73 -6.91
N PHE A 129 2.79 30.02 -6.84
CA PHE A 129 2.70 30.91 -8.00
C PHE A 129 3.79 30.64 -9.06
N ALA A 130 4.99 30.25 -8.63
CA ALA A 130 6.15 29.99 -9.48
C ALA A 130 6.38 28.49 -9.76
N ALA A 131 5.34 27.78 -10.22
CA ALA A 131 5.32 26.32 -10.38
C ALA A 131 6.54 25.73 -11.14
N GLU A 132 6.94 26.33 -12.26
CA GLU A 132 8.13 25.88 -13.02
C GLU A 132 9.42 25.89 -12.16
N LYS A 133 9.56 26.88 -11.26
CA LYS A 133 10.68 26.95 -10.31
C LYS A 133 10.53 25.97 -9.15
N ALA A 134 9.31 25.58 -8.80
CA ALA A 134 9.05 24.56 -7.77
C ALA A 134 9.50 23.19 -8.29
N ASP A 135 9.10 22.84 -9.51
CA ASP A 135 9.50 21.60 -10.18
C ASP A 135 11.02 21.55 -10.41
N GLU A 136 11.63 22.65 -10.85
CA GLU A 136 13.09 22.76 -10.99
C GLU A 136 13.83 22.60 -9.65
N LYS A 137 13.34 23.27 -8.58
CA LYS A 137 13.87 23.17 -7.22
C LYS A 137 13.77 21.74 -6.69
N VAL A 138 12.62 21.09 -6.87
CA VAL A 138 12.36 19.73 -6.38
C VAL A 138 13.23 18.72 -7.12
N ARG A 139 13.32 18.81 -8.44
CA ARG A 139 14.21 17.94 -9.25
C ARG A 139 15.68 18.10 -8.86
N LYS A 140 16.14 19.34 -8.60
CA LYS A 140 17.51 19.62 -8.13
C LYS A 140 17.80 19.05 -6.73
N VAL A 141 16.83 19.02 -5.83
CA VAL A 141 16.99 18.40 -4.49
C VAL A 141 16.93 16.87 -4.57
N ARG A 142 16.04 16.29 -5.38
CA ARG A 142 15.94 14.82 -5.56
C ARG A 142 17.23 14.20 -6.11
N GLY A 143 17.95 14.90 -6.99
CA GLY A 143 19.25 14.46 -7.49
C GLY A 143 20.39 14.43 -6.44
N MET A 144 20.23 15.11 -5.29
CA MET A 144 21.18 15.13 -4.16
C MET A 144 20.42 14.98 -2.83
N LEU A 145 19.59 13.94 -2.76
CA LEU A 145 18.67 13.71 -1.65
C LEU A 145 19.42 13.32 -0.36
N THR A 146 18.88 13.72 0.79
CA THR A 146 19.42 13.39 2.12
C THR A 146 18.30 12.92 3.06
N VAL A 147 18.68 12.30 4.18
CA VAL A 147 17.75 11.90 5.26
C VAL A 147 16.90 13.10 5.71
N GLU A 148 17.52 14.26 5.88
CA GLU A 148 16.81 15.49 6.28
C GLU A 148 15.89 16.02 5.18
N HIS A 149 16.27 15.94 3.90
CA HIS A 149 15.34 16.29 2.80
C HIS A 149 14.11 15.37 2.79
N LEU A 150 14.29 14.06 3.06
CA LEU A 150 13.18 13.11 3.20
C LEU A 150 12.29 13.47 4.40
N ARG A 151 12.85 13.54 5.62
CA ARG A 151 12.08 13.84 6.84
C ARG A 151 11.31 15.16 6.73
N VAL A 152 11.98 16.25 6.36
CA VAL A 152 11.34 17.56 6.16
C VAL A 152 10.23 17.52 5.10
N SER A 153 10.30 16.63 4.11
CA SER A 153 9.26 16.48 3.08
C SER A 153 8.05 15.67 3.56
N TRP A 154 8.24 14.52 4.20
CA TRP A 154 7.11 13.68 4.63
C TRP A 154 6.50 14.15 5.96
N ASP A 155 7.29 14.72 6.87
CA ASP A 155 6.84 15.18 8.19
C ASP A 155 6.22 16.59 8.13
N LYS A 156 6.22 17.27 6.97
CA LYS A 156 5.80 18.68 6.83
C LYS A 156 4.41 18.97 7.41
N GLY A 157 3.47 18.05 7.26
CA GLY A 157 2.11 18.16 7.81
C GLY A 157 2.06 18.30 9.32
N THR A 158 3.12 17.90 10.05
CA THR A 158 3.18 18.00 11.51
C THR A 158 3.50 19.41 12.03
N THR A 159 3.91 20.36 11.16
CA THR A 159 4.31 21.72 11.54
C THR A 159 3.15 22.55 12.09
N PRO A 160 3.40 23.52 13.01
CA PRO A 160 2.34 24.26 13.70
C PRO A 160 1.42 25.02 12.75
N TYR A 161 1.96 25.65 11.71
CA TYR A 161 1.16 26.41 10.73
C TYR A 161 0.29 25.50 9.87
N LEU A 162 0.82 24.37 9.37
CA LEU A 162 0.01 23.44 8.57
C LEU A 162 -1.03 22.71 9.44
N LYS A 163 -0.70 22.31 10.68
CA LYS A 163 -1.68 21.79 11.64
C LYS A 163 -2.80 22.79 11.95
N PHE A 164 -2.51 24.08 12.03
CA PHE A 164 -3.52 25.12 12.23
C PHE A 164 -4.49 25.21 11.03
N PHE A 165 -3.97 25.30 9.80
CA PHE A 165 -4.81 25.35 8.60
C PHE A 165 -5.58 24.04 8.34
N GLN A 166 -4.97 22.88 8.61
CA GLN A 166 -5.66 21.59 8.61
C GLN A 166 -6.79 21.58 9.64
N GLY A 167 -6.51 21.97 10.89
CA GLY A 167 -7.49 22.00 11.98
C GLY A 167 -8.71 22.89 11.72
N LEU A 168 -8.58 23.89 10.83
CA LEU A 168 -9.70 24.74 10.39
C LEU A 168 -10.59 24.06 9.32
N MET A 169 -10.03 23.20 8.45
CA MET A 169 -10.77 22.51 7.38
C MET A 169 -11.15 21.05 7.72
N ARG A 170 -10.64 20.52 8.83
CA ARG A 170 -10.77 19.12 9.25
C ARG A 170 -12.08 18.88 10.04
N PRO A 171 -12.84 17.82 9.73
CA PRO A 171 -13.97 17.41 10.57
C PRO A 171 -13.52 16.95 11.98
N ARG A 172 -14.26 17.34 13.02
CA ARG A 172 -14.00 16.92 14.40
C ARG A 172 -14.55 15.52 14.67
N PHE A 173 -13.82 14.50 14.22
CA PHE A 173 -14.20 13.08 14.37
C PHE A 173 -14.28 12.58 15.81
N SER A 174 -13.43 13.10 16.70
CA SER A 174 -13.38 12.69 18.11
C SER A 174 -13.55 13.88 19.05
N ARG A 175 -13.98 13.58 20.28
CA ARG A 175 -13.89 14.50 21.42
C ARG A 175 -12.54 14.38 22.14
N TRP A 176 -11.90 13.22 22.04
CA TRP A 176 -10.66 12.90 22.76
C TRP A 176 -9.40 13.11 21.91
N PRO A 177 -8.30 13.66 22.49
CA PRO A 177 -7.00 13.77 21.84
C PRO A 177 -6.28 12.40 21.78
N PRO A 178 -5.24 12.24 20.94
CA PRO A 178 -4.54 10.97 20.79
C PRO A 178 -3.56 10.79 21.94
N ARG A 179 -3.43 9.55 22.42
CA ARG A 179 -2.78 9.24 23.70
C ARG A 179 -1.48 8.50 23.45
N ALA A 180 -0.34 9.11 23.79
CA ALA A 180 0.97 8.48 23.65
C ALA A 180 1.13 7.33 24.67
N LEU A 181 1.65 6.19 24.21
CA LEU A 181 1.89 4.99 25.00
C LEU A 181 3.32 4.48 24.80
N ARG A 182 3.82 3.73 25.78
CA ARG A 182 5.07 2.98 25.73
C ARG A 182 4.76 1.51 25.97
N ILE A 183 4.98 0.68 24.96
CA ILE A 183 4.68 -0.75 25.00
C ILE A 183 5.98 -1.49 25.36
N PRO A 184 6.04 -2.21 26.50
CA PRO A 184 7.22 -2.99 26.84
C PRO A 184 7.42 -4.12 25.81
N ARG A 185 8.67 -4.45 25.48
CA ARG A 185 8.96 -5.59 24.61
C ARG A 185 8.83 -6.93 25.37
N PRO A 186 8.58 -8.05 24.67
CA PRO A 186 8.61 -9.38 25.29
C PRO A 186 9.98 -9.68 25.89
N ALA A 187 10.03 -10.40 27.01
CA ALA A 187 11.28 -10.75 27.71
C ALA A 187 12.28 -11.61 26.89
N GLY A 188 11.85 -12.15 25.75
CA GLY A 188 12.67 -12.90 24.80
C GLY A 188 12.94 -12.15 23.47
N SER A 189 12.78 -10.82 23.45
CA SER A 189 13.28 -9.98 22.35
C SER A 189 14.77 -9.70 22.52
N ASP A 190 15.51 -9.59 21.41
CA ASP A 190 16.91 -9.14 21.44
C ASP A 190 17.04 -7.66 21.85
N TYR A 191 15.94 -6.90 21.86
CA TYR A 191 15.89 -5.48 22.20
C TYR A 191 15.07 -5.22 23.47
N LYS A 192 15.50 -4.23 24.27
CA LYS A 192 14.90 -3.94 25.59
C LYS A 192 14.16 -2.60 25.68
N GLU A 193 14.34 -1.69 24.72
CA GLU A 193 13.64 -0.40 24.74
C GLU A 193 12.13 -0.56 24.47
N PRO A 194 11.24 0.09 25.26
CA PRO A 194 9.80 0.04 25.03
C PRO A 194 9.43 0.85 23.78
N VAL A 195 8.68 0.19 22.88
CA VAL A 195 8.23 0.75 21.60
C VAL A 195 7.25 1.88 21.86
N SER A 196 7.38 2.99 21.13
CA SER A 196 6.46 4.12 21.20
C SER A 196 5.23 3.87 20.33
N ALA A 197 4.05 4.29 20.77
CA ALA A 197 2.81 4.16 20.01
C ALA A 197 1.81 5.27 20.37
N TRP A 198 0.82 5.49 19.51
CA TRP A 198 -0.26 6.43 19.72
C TRP A 198 -1.61 5.72 19.66
N LEU A 199 -2.39 5.83 20.73
CA LEU A 199 -3.75 5.29 20.85
C LEU A 199 -4.79 6.35 20.51
N TYR A 200 -5.64 6.05 19.54
CA TYR A 200 -6.80 6.82 19.11
C TYR A 200 -8.05 6.02 19.49
N PHE A 201 -8.89 6.58 20.36
CA PHE A 201 -10.12 5.95 20.82
C PHE A 201 -11.08 7.04 21.27
N ASP A 202 -12.28 7.12 20.68
CA ASP A 202 -13.26 8.17 20.98
C ASP A 202 -14.10 7.86 22.23
N GLY A 203 -13.42 7.54 23.32
CA GLY A 203 -14.01 7.25 24.63
C GLY A 203 -13.02 7.49 25.77
N PRO A 204 -13.49 7.52 27.02
CA PRO A 204 -12.62 7.54 28.20
C PRO A 204 -11.82 6.23 28.29
N LEU A 205 -10.61 6.28 28.85
CA LEU A 205 -9.71 5.11 28.93
C LEU A 205 -10.33 3.91 29.70
N THR A 206 -11.27 4.17 30.60
CA THR A 206 -12.03 3.14 31.33
C THR A 206 -12.78 2.18 30.42
N ASP A 207 -13.23 2.64 29.25
CA ASP A 207 -14.12 1.86 28.39
C ASP A 207 -13.34 0.89 27.48
N LEU A 208 -12.02 1.02 27.40
CA LEU A 208 -11.13 0.02 26.78
C LEU A 208 -11.26 -1.36 27.43
N VAL A 209 -11.64 -1.42 28.71
CA VAL A 209 -11.95 -2.67 29.43
C VAL A 209 -13.13 -3.42 28.77
N ARG A 210 -14.05 -2.71 28.10
CA ARG A 210 -15.19 -3.31 27.38
C ARG A 210 -14.84 -3.78 25.97
N HIS A 211 -13.64 -3.46 25.46
CA HIS A 211 -13.24 -3.76 24.10
C HIS A 211 -12.40 -5.04 24.04
N SER A 212 -12.70 -5.91 23.07
CA SER A 212 -11.90 -7.09 22.73
C SER A 212 -11.30 -7.02 21.32
N ARG A 213 -11.66 -6.01 20.50
CA ARG A 213 -11.13 -5.76 19.15
C ARG A 213 -10.20 -4.53 19.15
N ILE A 214 -9.13 -4.57 18.35
CA ILE A 214 -8.15 -3.49 18.17
C ILE A 214 -7.68 -3.42 16.72
N ILE A 215 -7.45 -2.21 16.23
CA ILE A 215 -6.81 -1.93 14.94
C ILE A 215 -5.35 -1.57 15.23
N LEU A 216 -4.40 -2.36 14.73
CA LEU A 216 -2.97 -2.14 14.89
C LEU A 216 -2.41 -1.55 13.59
N ASP A 217 -2.06 -0.27 13.61
CA ASP A 217 -1.63 0.48 12.42
C ASP A 217 -0.11 0.70 12.40
N ILE A 218 0.49 0.60 11.22
CA ILE A 218 1.90 0.87 11.00
C ILE A 218 2.03 1.95 9.90
N PRO A 219 2.51 3.17 10.22
CA PRO A 219 2.59 4.27 9.25
C PRO A 219 3.69 4.06 8.20
N GLY A 220 3.53 4.71 7.04
CA GLY A 220 4.49 4.71 5.94
C GLY A 220 5.75 5.53 6.19
N GLY A 221 6.07 6.44 5.26
CA GLY A 221 7.27 7.30 5.36
C GLY A 221 8.58 6.65 4.93
N GLY A 222 8.51 5.55 4.15
CA GLY A 222 9.69 4.94 3.53
C GLY A 222 10.71 4.39 4.53
N PHE A 223 10.26 3.93 5.70
CA PHE A 223 11.07 3.50 6.86
C PHE A 223 11.97 4.59 7.49
N VAL A 224 12.01 5.81 6.93
CA VAL A 224 12.98 6.87 7.25
C VAL A 224 12.33 8.10 7.90
N ALA A 225 11.04 8.33 7.64
CA ALA A 225 10.25 9.48 8.08
C ALA A 225 8.85 9.04 8.57
N MET A 226 8.00 9.99 8.94
CA MET A 226 6.64 9.87 9.47
C MET A 226 6.50 9.25 10.87
N ASP A 227 5.95 10.04 11.79
CA ASP A 227 5.30 9.54 13.01
C ASP A 227 3.83 9.17 12.72
N PRO A 228 3.12 8.50 13.66
CA PRO A 228 1.68 8.30 13.55
C PRO A 228 0.84 9.59 13.44
N ARG A 229 1.38 10.75 13.84
CA ARG A 229 0.66 12.03 13.85
C ARG A 229 0.55 12.63 12.45
N CYS A 230 1.45 12.29 11.54
CA CYS A 230 1.28 12.54 10.10
C CYS A 230 -0.03 11.94 9.56
N ASN A 231 -0.51 10.85 10.16
CA ASN A 231 -1.73 10.14 9.78
C ASN A 231 -2.94 10.45 10.71
N ASP A 232 -2.90 11.53 11.52
CA ASP A 232 -3.98 11.90 12.46
C ASP A 232 -5.37 11.91 11.80
N ASP A 233 -5.50 12.34 10.54
CA ASP A 233 -6.78 12.38 9.80
C ASP A 233 -7.36 10.96 9.60
N LYS A 234 -6.54 10.02 9.10
CA LYS A 234 -6.86 8.60 8.87
C LYS A 234 -7.33 7.93 10.17
N LEU A 235 -6.50 8.06 11.22
CA LEU A 235 -6.62 7.28 12.46
C LEU A 235 -7.83 7.70 13.30
N PHE A 236 -8.13 9.00 13.36
CA PHE A 236 -9.33 9.50 14.04
C PHE A 236 -10.61 9.20 13.25
N ALA A 237 -10.59 9.23 11.92
CA ALA A 237 -11.74 8.84 11.11
C ALA A 237 -12.11 7.36 11.35
N TRP A 238 -11.12 6.46 11.45
CA TRP A 238 -11.34 5.06 11.79
C TRP A 238 -11.82 4.87 13.24
N ALA A 239 -11.17 5.48 14.23
CA ALA A 239 -11.56 5.34 15.64
C ALA A 239 -13.00 5.81 15.89
N SER A 240 -13.42 6.90 15.23
CA SER A 240 -14.79 7.43 15.27
C SER A 240 -15.79 6.52 14.55
N LYS A 241 -15.50 6.08 13.31
CA LYS A 241 -16.43 5.27 12.50
C LYS A 241 -16.59 3.82 12.95
N THR A 242 -15.53 3.21 13.45
CA THR A 242 -15.54 1.81 13.89
C THR A 242 -15.92 1.66 15.37
N GLY A 243 -15.77 2.73 16.17
CA GLY A 243 -15.85 2.69 17.63
C GLY A 243 -14.69 1.94 18.30
N MET A 244 -13.72 1.43 17.54
CA MET A 244 -12.64 0.56 18.06
C MET A 244 -11.39 1.36 18.41
N PRO A 245 -10.59 0.90 19.39
CA PRO A 245 -9.27 1.46 19.64
C PRO A 245 -8.34 1.21 18.44
N VAL A 246 -7.75 2.29 17.91
CA VAL A 246 -6.70 2.26 16.90
C VAL A 246 -5.37 2.57 17.58
N LEU A 247 -4.41 1.65 17.48
CA LEU A 247 -3.06 1.78 18.03
C LEU A 247 -2.08 1.87 16.87
N SER A 248 -1.54 3.05 16.60
CA SER A 248 -0.58 3.27 15.50
C SER A 248 0.85 3.36 16.04
N LEU A 249 1.78 2.63 15.43
CA LEU A 249 3.13 2.42 15.95
C LEU A 249 4.11 3.51 15.54
N ASP A 250 4.75 4.12 16.52
CA ASP A 250 5.84 5.09 16.34
C ASP A 250 7.18 4.36 16.36
N TYR A 251 7.36 3.47 15.39
CA TYR A 251 8.55 2.63 15.25
C TYR A 251 9.79 3.46 14.90
N LYS A 252 10.95 3.06 15.41
CA LYS A 252 12.24 3.69 15.15
C LYS A 252 12.57 3.67 13.66
N LYS A 253 13.06 4.79 13.15
CA LYS A 253 13.34 5.01 11.73
C LYS A 253 14.80 4.73 11.37
N ALA A 254 15.00 4.41 10.10
CA ALA A 254 16.30 4.35 9.45
C ALA A 254 16.81 5.77 9.10
N PRO A 255 18.14 5.97 8.95
CA PRO A 255 19.22 4.98 9.02
C PRO A 255 19.70 4.62 10.44
N GLU A 256 19.22 5.29 11.48
CA GLU A 256 19.66 5.07 12.87
C GLU A 256 19.27 3.68 13.38
N PHE A 257 18.11 3.16 12.94
CA PHE A 257 17.60 1.83 13.29
C PHE A 257 17.24 1.05 12.01
N PRO A 258 18.23 0.47 11.32
CA PRO A 258 18.02 -0.23 10.04
C PRO A 258 17.31 -1.58 10.21
N TYR A 259 16.87 -2.16 9.08
CA TYR A 259 16.33 -3.51 8.95
C TYR A 259 17.24 -4.53 9.66
N PRO A 260 16.71 -5.44 10.52
CA PRO A 260 15.30 -5.72 10.79
C PRO A 260 14.68 -4.99 12.01
N PHE A 261 15.25 -3.89 12.50
CA PHE A 261 14.82 -3.28 13.78
C PHE A 261 13.32 -2.92 13.81
N ALA A 262 12.84 -2.15 12.83
CA ALA A 262 11.42 -1.73 12.74
C ALA A 262 10.44 -2.91 12.65
N LEU A 263 10.80 -3.95 11.89
CA LEU A 263 10.03 -5.20 11.77
C LEU A 263 9.94 -5.92 13.11
N ASN A 264 11.06 -6.02 13.84
CA ASN A 264 11.09 -6.61 15.17
C ASN A 264 10.25 -5.79 16.18
N GLU A 265 10.18 -4.47 16.08
CA GLU A 265 9.26 -3.66 16.92
C GLU A 265 7.79 -4.02 16.68
N CYS A 266 7.39 -4.14 15.42
CA CYS A 266 6.01 -4.46 15.05
C CYS A 266 5.62 -5.86 15.55
N PHE A 267 6.52 -6.84 15.40
CA PHE A 267 6.36 -8.18 15.92
C PHE A 267 6.35 -8.24 17.47
N ASP A 268 7.22 -7.48 18.14
CA ASP A 268 7.29 -7.39 19.60
C ASP A 268 6.02 -6.77 20.20
N VAL A 269 5.47 -5.72 19.57
CA VAL A 269 4.21 -5.11 20.01
C VAL A 269 3.05 -6.08 19.82
N TYR A 270 2.95 -6.74 18.66
CA TYR A 270 1.91 -7.76 18.43
C TYR A 270 1.99 -8.87 19.50
N THR A 271 3.18 -9.41 19.73
CA THR A 271 3.46 -10.42 20.76
C THR A 271 3.06 -9.94 22.15
N THR A 272 3.30 -8.66 22.48
CA THR A 272 2.97 -8.08 23.78
C THR A 272 1.47 -7.82 23.96
N LEU A 273 0.77 -7.37 22.91
CA LEU A 273 -0.69 -7.21 22.94
C LEU A 273 -1.39 -8.54 23.22
N ILE A 274 -0.97 -9.60 22.52
CA ILE A 274 -1.46 -10.97 22.76
C ILE A 274 -1.13 -11.45 24.18
N ARG A 275 0.16 -11.47 24.57
CA ARG A 275 0.60 -12.05 25.85
C ARG A 275 0.09 -11.28 27.08
N SER A 276 -0.05 -9.96 26.99
CA SER A 276 -0.66 -9.16 28.06
C SER A 276 -2.19 -9.27 28.11
N LYS A 277 -2.83 -9.86 27.09
CA LYS A 277 -4.27 -9.80 26.83
C LYS A 277 -4.79 -8.36 26.75
N GLY A 278 -4.05 -7.51 26.02
CA GLY A 278 -4.32 -6.08 25.85
C GLY A 278 -4.15 -5.20 27.11
N ARG A 279 -3.73 -5.77 28.25
CA ARG A 279 -3.51 -4.98 29.48
C ARG A 279 -2.43 -3.91 29.34
N CYS A 280 -1.45 -4.10 28.44
CA CYS A 280 -0.43 -3.08 28.15
C CYS A 280 -0.99 -1.77 27.56
N ILE A 281 -2.27 -1.76 27.13
CA ILE A 281 -2.97 -0.57 26.62
C ILE A 281 -4.31 -0.29 27.34
N GLY A 282 -4.60 -0.97 28.46
CA GLY A 282 -5.81 -0.75 29.27
C GLY A 282 -7.04 -1.61 28.93
N MET A 283 -6.92 -2.66 28.12
CA MET A 283 -8.00 -3.64 27.92
C MET A 283 -8.14 -4.59 29.14
N SER A 284 -9.25 -5.31 29.24
CA SER A 284 -9.63 -6.07 30.46
C SER A 284 -8.68 -7.18 30.91
N GLY A 285 -7.83 -7.71 30.03
CA GLY A 285 -6.99 -8.87 30.33
C GLY A 285 -7.72 -10.20 30.46
N ARG A 286 -9.04 -10.24 30.21
CA ARG A 286 -9.84 -11.48 30.30
C ARG A 286 -9.66 -12.32 29.03
N GLU A 287 -9.95 -11.71 27.89
CA GLU A 287 -9.88 -12.30 26.55
C GLU A 287 -8.59 -11.91 25.82
N THR A 288 -8.17 -12.72 24.85
CA THR A 288 -7.07 -12.36 23.95
C THR A 288 -7.60 -11.40 22.87
N PRO A 289 -6.97 -10.23 22.64
CA PRO A 289 -7.50 -9.23 21.73
C PRO A 289 -7.53 -9.72 20.27
N ARG A 290 -8.63 -9.41 19.58
CA ARG A 290 -8.79 -9.57 18.13
C ARG A 290 -8.06 -8.43 17.42
N ILE A 291 -7.08 -8.73 16.58
CA ILE A 291 -6.25 -7.72 15.92
C ILE A 291 -6.54 -7.72 14.41
N VAL A 292 -6.89 -6.55 13.86
CA VAL A 292 -6.75 -6.26 12.42
C VAL A 292 -5.50 -5.40 12.24
N LEU A 293 -4.66 -5.77 11.28
CA LEU A 293 -3.35 -5.14 11.07
C LEU A 293 -3.40 -4.25 9.82
N THR A 294 -3.04 -2.98 9.95
CA THR A 294 -3.11 -2.00 8.85
C THR A 294 -1.75 -1.36 8.60
N GLY A 295 -1.49 -0.97 7.35
CA GLY A 295 -0.27 -0.23 7.03
C GLY A 295 -0.29 0.43 5.66
N ASP A 296 0.31 1.62 5.58
CA ASP A 296 0.48 2.38 4.34
C ASP A 296 1.93 2.37 3.86
N SER A 297 2.16 2.20 2.55
CA SER A 297 3.50 2.23 1.94
C SER A 297 4.47 1.23 2.62
N ALA A 298 5.61 1.71 3.12
CA ALA A 298 6.56 0.97 3.96
C ALA A 298 5.94 0.35 5.22
N GLY A 299 4.92 0.97 5.82
CA GLY A 299 4.15 0.38 6.91
C GLY A 299 3.34 -0.84 6.47
N GLY A 300 2.92 -0.88 5.20
CA GLY A 300 2.29 -2.05 4.59
C GLY A 300 3.27 -3.21 4.34
N ASN A 301 4.54 -2.90 4.05
CA ASN A 301 5.63 -3.89 4.06
C ASN A 301 5.77 -4.52 5.46
N LEU A 302 5.95 -3.68 6.48
CA LEU A 302 6.10 -4.09 7.88
C LEU A 302 4.90 -4.91 8.38
N ALA A 303 3.67 -4.52 8.04
CA ALA A 303 2.46 -5.27 8.38
C ALA A 303 2.45 -6.68 7.75
N THR A 304 2.82 -6.77 6.47
CA THR A 304 2.88 -8.04 5.75
C THR A 304 3.97 -8.95 6.33
N ALA A 305 5.20 -8.44 6.46
CA ALA A 305 6.33 -9.17 7.02
C ALA A 305 6.12 -9.59 8.50
N THR A 306 5.50 -8.73 9.33
CA THR A 306 5.11 -9.09 10.71
C THR A 306 4.14 -10.26 10.71
N THR A 307 3.16 -10.27 9.79
CA THR A 307 2.21 -11.38 9.65
C THR A 307 2.91 -12.66 9.23
N LEU A 308 3.90 -12.59 8.33
CA LEU A 308 4.70 -13.75 7.92
C LEU A 308 5.51 -14.34 9.09
N MET A 309 6.13 -13.53 9.94
CA MET A 309 6.80 -13.99 11.16
C MET A 309 5.84 -14.68 12.16
N ILE A 310 4.57 -14.26 12.22
CA ILE A 310 3.55 -14.93 13.04
C ILE A 310 3.14 -16.27 12.41
N VAL A 311 2.91 -16.31 11.08
CA VAL A 311 2.60 -17.55 10.36
C VAL A 311 3.73 -18.59 10.52
N GLU A 312 4.98 -18.16 10.36
CA GLU A 312 6.20 -18.97 10.50
C GLU A 312 6.30 -19.59 11.91
N ARG A 313 6.22 -18.79 12.97
CA ARG A 313 6.29 -19.28 14.35
C ARG A 313 5.13 -20.20 14.73
N THR A 314 3.93 -19.97 14.19
CA THR A 314 2.77 -20.83 14.42
C THR A 314 2.76 -22.04 13.46
N SER A 315 3.83 -22.31 12.71
CA SER A 315 3.96 -23.48 11.82
C SER A 315 4.40 -24.75 12.56
N VAL A 316 4.03 -25.92 12.03
CA VAL A 316 4.18 -27.21 12.70
C VAL A 316 5.65 -27.63 12.97
N PRO A 317 6.64 -27.37 12.09
CA PRO A 317 8.04 -27.72 12.37
C PRO A 317 8.59 -27.04 13.63
N MET A 318 8.37 -25.72 13.77
CA MET A 318 8.97 -24.93 14.85
C MET A 318 8.35 -25.18 16.23
N ARG A 319 7.14 -25.76 16.30
CA ARG A 319 6.48 -26.17 17.56
C ARG A 319 7.28 -27.17 18.39
N ARG A 320 8.24 -27.92 17.81
CA ARG A 320 9.08 -28.87 18.56
C ARG A 320 10.23 -28.20 19.34
N TYR A 321 10.57 -26.94 19.05
CA TYR A 321 11.77 -26.28 19.59
C TYR A 321 11.50 -24.93 20.27
N SER A 322 10.33 -24.31 20.08
CA SER A 322 9.99 -23.03 20.70
C SER A 322 9.04 -23.21 21.89
N SER A 323 9.55 -22.99 23.11
CA SER A 323 8.76 -23.05 24.35
C SER A 323 7.83 -21.84 24.58
N THR A 324 7.82 -20.85 23.66
CA THR A 324 6.85 -19.76 23.71
C THR A 324 5.58 -20.11 22.95
N GLY A 325 4.47 -20.28 23.68
CA GLY A 325 3.19 -20.75 23.14
C GLY A 325 2.59 -19.90 22.00
N ASP A 326 1.71 -20.55 21.24
CA ASP A 326 1.12 -20.08 19.97
C ASP A 326 0.67 -18.61 19.99
N LEU A 327 1.07 -17.87 18.95
CA LEU A 327 0.50 -16.56 18.62
C LEU A 327 -0.67 -16.76 17.65
N PRO A 328 -1.87 -16.21 17.93
CA PRO A 328 -2.97 -16.21 16.98
C PRO A 328 -2.62 -15.26 15.82
N LEU A 329 -3.06 -15.63 14.61
CA LEU A 329 -2.99 -14.75 13.44
C LEU A 329 -3.92 -13.52 13.63
N PRO A 330 -3.60 -12.38 13.01
CA PRO A 330 -4.56 -11.28 12.90
C PRO A 330 -5.78 -11.75 12.10
N ASP A 331 -6.95 -11.21 12.39
CA ASP A 331 -8.21 -11.60 11.72
C ASP A 331 -8.20 -11.21 10.22
N GLY A 332 -7.38 -10.23 9.85
CA GLY A 332 -7.09 -9.84 8.47
C GLY A 332 -6.22 -8.59 8.39
N LEU A 333 -5.85 -8.21 7.16
CA LEU A 333 -5.01 -7.04 6.86
C LEU A 333 -5.76 -6.03 5.98
N VAL A 334 -5.50 -4.73 6.20
CA VAL A 334 -5.86 -3.67 5.24
C VAL A 334 -4.63 -2.85 4.88
N LEU A 335 -4.22 -2.94 3.62
CA LEU A 335 -2.95 -2.43 3.11
C LEU A 335 -3.17 -1.33 2.06
N PHE A 336 -2.48 -0.21 2.22
CA PHE A 336 -2.59 0.96 1.35
C PHE A 336 -1.30 1.13 0.57
N TYR A 337 -1.37 0.97 -0.76
CA TYR A 337 -0.22 1.09 -1.66
C TYR A 337 1.07 0.46 -1.09
N PRO A 338 1.03 -0.81 -0.63
CA PRO A 338 2.14 -1.40 0.12
C PRO A 338 3.34 -1.67 -0.81
N ALA A 339 4.54 -1.36 -0.33
CA ALA A 339 5.77 -1.74 -1.00
C ALA A 339 6.10 -3.22 -0.69
N LEU A 340 5.80 -4.14 -1.59
CA LEU A 340 5.94 -5.59 -1.33
C LEU A 340 7.10 -6.23 -2.10
N ASP A 341 7.73 -5.51 -3.03
CA ASP A 341 9.06 -5.83 -3.52
C ASP A 341 10.05 -4.68 -3.29
N MET A 342 11.21 -5.02 -2.71
CA MET A 342 12.37 -4.17 -2.50
C MET A 342 13.50 -4.49 -3.49
N ASN A 343 13.29 -5.40 -4.46
CA ASN A 343 14.29 -5.79 -5.44
C ASN A 343 14.67 -4.62 -6.36
N ILE A 344 15.76 -3.97 -5.96
CA ILE A 344 16.27 -2.74 -6.53
C ILE A 344 17.17 -2.96 -7.77
N GLY A 345 17.32 -4.21 -8.23
CA GLY A 345 18.07 -4.55 -9.44
C GLY A 345 17.53 -3.88 -10.71
N ASN A 346 16.25 -3.49 -10.73
CA ASN A 346 15.65 -2.68 -11.79
C ASN A 346 16.21 -1.23 -11.86
N TRP A 347 17.03 -0.80 -10.89
CA TRP A 347 17.44 0.59 -10.68
C TRP A 347 18.92 0.79 -10.27
N MET A 348 19.71 -0.28 -10.18
CA MET A 348 21.15 -0.25 -9.84
C MET A 348 21.92 -1.21 -10.74
N SER A 349 23.15 -0.86 -11.13
CA SER A 349 24.03 -1.78 -11.86
C SER A 349 24.46 -2.96 -10.98
N ASP A 350 24.81 -4.08 -11.60
CA ASP A 350 25.31 -5.26 -10.89
C ASP A 350 26.57 -4.97 -10.06
N GLU A 351 27.37 -3.97 -10.46
CA GLU A 351 28.50 -3.43 -9.71
C GLU A 351 28.05 -2.71 -8.42
N GLN A 352 27.00 -1.90 -8.47
CA GLN A 352 26.44 -1.27 -7.27
C GLN A 352 25.81 -2.32 -6.34
N MET A 353 25.24 -3.38 -6.91
CA MET A 353 24.74 -4.54 -6.17
C MET A 353 25.87 -5.45 -5.64
N SER A 354 27.04 -5.51 -6.27
CA SER A 354 28.18 -6.32 -5.80
C SER A 354 28.96 -5.63 -4.67
N LEU A 355 29.06 -4.30 -4.70
CA LEU A 355 29.52 -3.50 -3.55
C LEU A 355 28.59 -3.71 -2.33
N MET A 356 27.28 -3.81 -2.55
CA MET A 356 26.33 -4.24 -1.52
C MET A 356 26.44 -5.73 -1.13
N LYS A 357 27.36 -6.52 -1.70
CA LYS A 357 27.58 -7.94 -1.37
C LYS A 357 28.99 -8.28 -0.80
N ASP A 358 30.05 -7.52 -1.10
CA ASP A 358 31.46 -7.84 -0.72
C ASP A 358 31.67 -8.22 0.77
N ARG A 359 31.92 -9.52 1.03
CA ARG A 359 31.90 -10.21 2.35
C ARG A 359 32.71 -9.53 3.48
N ARG A 360 33.66 -8.65 3.16
CA ARG A 360 34.67 -8.07 4.08
C ARG A 360 34.14 -7.14 5.20
N LEU A 361 32.92 -6.60 5.12
CA LEU A 361 32.38 -5.60 6.08
C LEU A 361 31.52 -6.20 7.24
N ARG A 362 31.66 -7.48 7.57
CA ARG A 362 30.69 -8.28 8.36
C ARG A 362 30.68 -8.07 9.89
N SER A 363 31.50 -7.17 10.45
CA SER A 363 31.92 -7.24 11.88
C SER A 363 30.86 -6.90 12.94
N THR A 364 29.87 -6.04 12.66
CA THR A 364 29.03 -5.44 13.73
C THR A 364 27.73 -6.19 14.08
N ASN A 365 27.27 -7.15 13.28
CA ASN A 365 25.99 -7.85 13.48
C ASN A 365 26.09 -9.39 13.35
N GLN A 366 27.27 -9.96 13.59
CA GLN A 366 27.58 -11.36 13.30
C GLN A 366 26.61 -12.36 13.98
N SER A 367 26.18 -12.11 15.21
CA SER A 367 25.24 -12.99 15.96
C SER A 367 23.84 -13.03 15.35
N ILE A 368 23.28 -11.87 14.99
CA ILE A 368 21.95 -11.74 14.36
C ILE A 368 21.97 -12.37 12.96
N ILE A 369 23.04 -12.13 12.19
CA ILE A 369 23.23 -12.72 10.87
C ILE A 369 23.35 -14.25 11.00
N ARG A 370 24.18 -14.77 11.93
CA ARG A 370 24.33 -16.23 12.15
C ARG A 370 23.00 -16.88 12.55
N ARG A 371 22.18 -16.23 13.38
CA ARG A 371 20.83 -16.73 13.73
C ARG A 371 19.90 -16.78 12.51
N LYS A 372 19.82 -15.71 11.71
CA LYS A 372 19.04 -15.71 10.45
C LYS A 372 19.52 -16.79 9.47
N SER A 373 20.84 -16.96 9.31
CA SER A 373 21.41 -17.99 8.44
C SER A 373 21.12 -19.41 8.91
N MET A 374 21.14 -19.69 10.22
CA MET A 374 20.73 -20.99 10.75
C MET A 374 19.25 -21.26 10.46
N GLN A 375 18.36 -20.31 10.79
CA GLN A 375 16.93 -20.44 10.50
C GLN A 375 16.62 -20.64 9.00
N TYR A 376 17.40 -20.04 8.11
CA TYR A 376 17.29 -20.26 6.67
C TYR A 376 17.75 -21.66 6.24
N ASN A 377 18.90 -22.12 6.74
CA ASN A 377 19.43 -23.45 6.42
C ASN A 377 18.49 -24.58 6.93
N ASP A 378 17.96 -24.43 8.15
CA ASP A 378 16.99 -25.36 8.75
C ASP A 378 15.69 -25.47 7.93
N LEU A 379 15.36 -24.44 7.12
CA LEU A 379 14.16 -24.39 6.28
C LEU A 379 14.38 -24.98 4.87
N VAL A 380 15.62 -24.99 4.39
CA VAL A 380 15.97 -25.31 2.99
C VAL A 380 16.72 -26.64 2.85
N GLY A 381 17.30 -27.18 3.93
CA GLY A 381 17.86 -28.54 3.96
C GLY A 381 19.15 -28.74 3.14
N THR A 382 19.84 -27.66 2.78
CA THR A 382 21.13 -27.72 2.09
C THR A 382 22.23 -28.26 3.02
N PRO A 383 23.06 -29.22 2.56
CA PRO A 383 24.18 -29.75 3.35
C PRO A 383 25.20 -28.68 3.80
N HIS A 384 25.94 -29.02 4.86
CA HIS A 384 26.90 -28.10 5.50
C HIS A 384 28.06 -27.70 4.58
N HIS A 385 28.38 -26.40 4.59
CA HIS A 385 29.78 -25.96 4.65
C HIS A 385 30.03 -25.43 6.06
N THR A 386 31.03 -25.97 6.74
CA THR A 386 31.49 -25.52 8.07
C THR A 386 32.44 -24.33 7.91
N ASP A 387 32.06 -23.16 8.45
CA ASP A 387 32.83 -21.89 8.43
C ASP A 387 34.09 -21.96 9.36
N ASP A 388 34.59 -23.15 9.72
CA ASP A 388 35.56 -23.38 10.82
C ASP A 388 37.05 -23.51 10.38
N GLU A 389 37.36 -23.58 9.08
CA GLU A 389 38.75 -23.80 8.61
C GLU A 389 39.64 -22.53 8.61
N GLU A 390 39.07 -21.31 8.66
CA GLU A 390 39.87 -20.05 8.55
C GLU A 390 40.49 -19.57 9.88
N GLU A 391 40.16 -20.15 11.04
CA GLU A 391 40.80 -19.78 12.33
C GLU A 391 42.17 -20.46 12.52
N ALA A 392 42.42 -21.62 11.89
CA ALA A 392 43.66 -22.37 12.04
C ALA A 392 44.89 -21.66 11.43
N ASN A 393 44.68 -20.84 10.40
CA ASN A 393 45.77 -20.30 9.56
C ASN A 393 46.36 -18.97 10.07
N LYS A 394 46.37 -18.75 11.39
CA LYS A 394 46.90 -17.54 12.06
C LYS A 394 48.22 -17.76 12.82
N GLN A 395 48.82 -18.95 12.72
CA GLN A 395 50.06 -19.31 13.43
C GLN A 395 51.16 -19.93 12.56
N SER A 396 51.40 -19.40 11.34
CA SER A 396 52.70 -19.55 10.69
C SER A 396 52.93 -18.53 9.56
N THR A 397 54.18 -18.06 9.46
CA THR A 397 54.86 -17.27 8.40
C THR A 397 55.26 -15.81 8.72
N GLU A 398 56.24 -15.67 9.60
CA GLU A 398 57.42 -14.89 9.18
C GLU A 398 58.22 -15.75 8.17
N LEU A 399 58.59 -15.20 7.00
CA LEU A 399 59.90 -15.46 6.34
C LEU A 399 60.07 -14.65 5.02
N THR A 400 61.13 -13.83 5.01
CA THR A 400 61.94 -13.32 3.88
C THR A 400 61.40 -13.27 2.44
N ALA A 401 61.46 -12.07 1.84
CA ALA A 401 61.10 -11.78 0.45
C ALA A 401 62.12 -12.30 -0.60
N LYS A 402 62.20 -13.62 -0.83
CA LYS A 402 63.05 -14.21 -1.88
C LYS A 402 62.36 -15.15 -2.89
N GLU A 403 61.05 -15.37 -2.76
CA GLU A 403 60.27 -16.24 -3.67
C GLU A 403 59.34 -15.47 -4.63
N VAL A 404 59.28 -14.15 -4.50
CA VAL A 404 58.36 -13.25 -5.26
C VAL A 404 58.62 -13.24 -6.78
N GLN A 405 59.74 -13.81 -7.25
CA GLN A 405 60.25 -13.62 -8.61
C GLN A 405 60.01 -14.78 -9.58
N ILE A 406 59.28 -15.84 -9.17
CA ILE A 406 58.93 -16.98 -10.04
C ILE A 406 57.40 -17.07 -10.31
N ALA A 407 56.56 -16.54 -9.43
CA ALA A 407 55.10 -16.59 -9.57
C ALA A 407 54.48 -15.59 -10.60
N SER A 408 55.30 -14.89 -11.40
CA SER A 408 54.87 -13.75 -12.22
C SER A 408 54.56 -14.08 -13.70
N GLN A 409 54.35 -15.36 -14.05
CA GLN A 409 54.06 -15.77 -15.44
C GLN A 409 52.74 -16.56 -15.65
N GLN A 410 51.97 -16.91 -14.61
CA GLN A 410 50.71 -17.65 -14.75
C GLN A 410 49.62 -17.22 -13.76
N ALA A 411 48.99 -16.04 -13.98
CA ALA A 411 47.65 -15.70 -13.47
C ALA A 411 47.14 -14.34 -14.00
N LEU A 412 46.62 -14.28 -15.23
CA LEU A 412 45.90 -13.10 -15.75
C LEU A 412 44.64 -13.55 -16.52
N ALA A 413 43.62 -13.96 -15.76
CA ALA A 413 42.31 -14.32 -16.27
C ALA A 413 41.22 -13.82 -15.31
N SER A 414 40.55 -12.72 -15.67
CA SER A 414 39.38 -12.20 -14.96
C SER A 414 38.11 -12.94 -15.37
N PRO A 415 37.27 -13.42 -14.43
CA PRO A 415 36.04 -14.12 -14.77
C PRO A 415 34.98 -13.13 -15.29
N HIS A 416 34.84 -13.05 -16.62
CA HIS A 416 33.68 -12.43 -17.25
C HIS A 416 32.49 -13.41 -17.23
N PRO A 417 31.27 -12.99 -16.81
CA PRO A 417 30.07 -13.78 -17.03
C PRO A 417 29.66 -13.69 -18.51
N GLU A 418 29.43 -14.84 -19.15
CA GLU A 418 29.10 -14.91 -20.57
C GLU A 418 27.64 -14.49 -20.85
N PHE A 419 27.44 -13.68 -21.89
CA PHE A 419 26.12 -13.35 -22.40
C PHE A 419 25.64 -14.43 -23.39
N SER A 420 24.55 -15.12 -23.06
CA SER A 420 23.96 -16.17 -23.89
C SER A 420 23.21 -15.62 -25.12
N HIS A 421 23.93 -15.07 -26.10
CA HIS A 421 23.39 -14.62 -27.39
C HIS A 421 23.31 -15.78 -28.39
N GLY A 422 22.31 -16.65 -28.22
CA GLY A 422 22.00 -17.75 -29.14
C GLY A 422 21.38 -17.29 -30.47
N GLY A 423 22.17 -16.66 -31.34
CA GLY A 423 21.83 -16.52 -32.77
C GLY A 423 22.14 -17.81 -33.55
N PRO A 424 21.36 -18.16 -34.59
CA PRO A 424 21.59 -19.40 -35.35
C PRO A 424 22.93 -19.32 -36.12
N GLN A 425 23.80 -20.31 -35.89
CA GLN A 425 25.07 -20.42 -36.60
C GLN A 425 24.85 -20.85 -38.06
N SER A 426 25.48 -20.13 -38.99
CA SER A 426 25.56 -20.52 -40.40
C SER A 426 26.56 -21.66 -40.57
N VAL A 427 26.09 -22.82 -41.03
CA VAL A 427 26.95 -23.95 -41.43
C VAL A 427 27.04 -23.99 -42.96
N SER A 428 28.25 -23.97 -43.50
CA SER A 428 28.51 -23.92 -44.94
C SER A 428 28.87 -25.29 -45.54
N ASN A 429 28.16 -25.65 -46.61
CA ASN A 429 28.55 -26.56 -47.69
C ASN A 429 29.34 -27.84 -47.35
N ALA A 430 28.64 -28.97 -47.37
CA ALA A 430 29.15 -30.21 -47.94
C ALA A 430 28.04 -30.80 -48.83
N GLU A 431 28.37 -31.23 -50.05
CA GLU A 431 27.41 -31.73 -51.03
C GLU A 431 27.27 -33.26 -50.94
N LEU A 432 26.06 -33.81 -51.16
CA LEU A 432 25.77 -34.86 -52.16
C LEU A 432 24.32 -35.40 -52.07
N SER A 433 23.76 -35.72 -53.24
CA SER A 433 22.65 -36.67 -53.49
C SER A 433 21.22 -36.38 -52.95
N ALA A 434 20.37 -35.91 -53.87
CA ALA A 434 18.89 -36.00 -53.88
C ALA A 434 18.41 -37.40 -54.37
N PRO A 435 17.11 -37.78 -54.44
CA PRO A 435 15.85 -36.99 -54.40
C PRO A 435 14.84 -37.49 -53.32
N ASP A 436 13.56 -37.10 -53.24
CA ASP A 436 12.63 -36.39 -54.15
C ASP A 436 11.47 -35.69 -53.37
N ILE A 437 10.44 -35.21 -54.08
CA ILE A 437 9.08 -34.78 -53.66
C ILE A 437 8.88 -33.27 -53.42
N LYS A 438 8.42 -32.62 -54.51
CA LYS A 438 7.43 -31.51 -54.59
C LYS A 438 7.72 -30.18 -53.87
N ARG A 439 8.07 -29.18 -54.69
CA ARG A 439 7.89 -27.74 -54.40
C ARG A 439 6.45 -27.43 -53.93
N GLN A 440 6.32 -26.76 -52.79
CA GLN A 440 5.25 -25.79 -52.56
C GLN A 440 5.81 -24.36 -52.64
N GLN A 441 4.91 -23.38 -52.78
CA GLN A 441 5.28 -22.01 -53.13
C GLN A 441 5.92 -21.26 -51.96
N SER A 442 6.79 -20.31 -52.29
CA SER A 442 7.54 -19.50 -51.32
C SER A 442 6.62 -18.61 -50.48
N ALA A 443 6.40 -18.98 -49.22
CA ALA A 443 5.88 -18.06 -48.22
C ALA A 443 6.93 -16.94 -47.98
N SER A 444 6.55 -15.69 -48.23
CA SER A 444 7.40 -14.55 -47.90
C SER A 444 7.57 -14.44 -46.39
N HIS A 445 8.80 -14.29 -45.93
CA HIS A 445 9.15 -14.35 -44.51
C HIS A 445 8.82 -13.04 -43.76
N HIS A 446 7.58 -12.57 -43.87
CA HIS A 446 7.05 -11.55 -42.97
C HIS A 446 7.10 -12.10 -41.54
N SER A 447 7.93 -11.52 -40.70
CA SER A 447 7.80 -11.67 -39.26
C SER A 447 6.43 -11.14 -38.84
N GLU A 448 5.60 -12.00 -38.27
CA GLU A 448 4.40 -11.52 -37.58
C GLU A 448 4.86 -10.53 -36.49
N PRO A 449 4.23 -9.35 -36.38
CA PRO A 449 4.57 -8.41 -35.32
C PRO A 449 4.25 -9.06 -33.98
N LEU A 450 5.28 -9.26 -33.16
CA LEU A 450 5.21 -9.90 -31.84
C LEU A 450 4.00 -9.36 -31.04
N ARG A 451 2.93 -10.17 -30.98
CA ARG A 451 1.69 -9.82 -30.27
C ARG A 451 1.83 -9.87 -28.75
N THR A 452 3.02 -10.20 -28.24
CA THR A 452 3.45 -9.93 -26.87
C THR A 452 3.49 -8.42 -26.64
N ARG A 453 2.38 -7.86 -26.12
CA ARG A 453 2.41 -6.55 -25.46
C ARG A 453 3.51 -6.60 -24.40
N LEU A 454 4.58 -5.82 -24.61
CA LEU A 454 5.59 -5.56 -23.59
C LEU A 454 4.92 -4.81 -22.44
N ALA A 455 4.48 -5.57 -21.43
CA ALA A 455 3.89 -5.05 -20.21
C ALA A 455 5.01 -4.38 -19.38
N MET A 456 5.25 -3.10 -19.66
CA MET A 456 6.17 -2.27 -18.88
C MET A 456 5.70 -2.24 -17.43
N SER A 457 6.58 -2.60 -16.49
CA SER A 457 6.30 -2.51 -15.05
C SER A 457 5.84 -1.09 -14.67
N SER A 458 4.97 -0.99 -13.67
CA SER A 458 4.57 0.27 -13.03
C SER A 458 5.76 1.12 -12.59
N MET A 459 6.83 0.49 -12.10
CA MET A 459 8.06 1.18 -11.71
C MET A 459 8.68 1.96 -12.89
N ILE A 460 8.72 1.37 -14.09
CA ILE A 460 9.23 2.02 -15.31
C ILE A 460 8.20 3.01 -15.86
N SER A 461 6.93 2.59 -15.94
CA SER A 461 5.81 3.36 -16.50
C SER A 461 5.56 4.68 -15.76
N TYR A 462 5.85 4.70 -14.45
CA TYR A 462 5.62 5.85 -13.57
C TYR A 462 6.93 6.43 -13.00
N PHE A 463 8.06 6.23 -13.68
CA PHE A 463 9.38 6.83 -13.39
C PHE A 463 9.30 8.35 -13.04
N ASN A 464 8.43 9.10 -13.72
CA ASN A 464 8.26 10.55 -13.53
C ASN A 464 7.32 10.95 -12.36
N ASP A 465 6.95 10.05 -11.46
CA ASP A 465 5.93 10.32 -10.44
C ASP A 465 6.25 11.54 -9.54
N ARG A 466 5.25 12.37 -9.24
CA ARG A 466 5.45 13.59 -8.44
C ARG A 466 5.64 13.32 -6.95
N VAL A 467 5.19 12.20 -6.40
CA VAL A 467 5.22 11.87 -4.97
C VAL A 467 6.35 10.89 -4.62
N LEU A 468 6.46 9.77 -5.36
CA LEU A 468 7.40 8.69 -5.07
C LEU A 468 8.31 8.43 -6.27
N THR A 469 9.41 9.19 -6.40
CA THR A 469 10.37 8.97 -7.50
C THR A 469 11.33 7.82 -7.23
N PRO A 470 11.94 7.23 -8.28
CA PRO A 470 12.95 6.17 -8.13
C PRO A 470 14.17 6.56 -7.29
N GLU A 471 14.62 7.83 -7.31
CA GLU A 471 15.73 8.26 -6.45
C GLU A 471 15.31 8.30 -4.97
N MET A 472 14.05 8.66 -4.69
CA MET A 472 13.49 8.61 -3.34
C MET A 472 13.33 7.16 -2.85
N MET A 473 12.79 6.26 -3.68
CA MET A 473 12.70 4.83 -3.36
C MET A 473 14.09 4.22 -3.11
N ARG A 474 15.05 4.50 -4.01
CA ARG A 474 16.44 4.02 -3.88
C ARG A 474 17.09 4.52 -2.59
N ALA A 475 16.94 5.80 -2.26
CA ALA A 475 17.45 6.34 -0.99
C ALA A 475 16.79 5.68 0.22
N MET A 476 15.46 5.54 0.23
CA MET A 476 14.71 4.89 1.32
C MET A 476 15.17 3.44 1.54
N ILE A 477 15.31 2.64 0.47
CA ILE A 477 15.72 1.23 0.55
C ILE A 477 17.16 1.10 1.06
N ILE A 478 18.10 1.91 0.53
CA ILE A 478 19.51 1.89 0.98
C ILE A 478 19.62 2.32 2.45
N LEU A 479 18.90 3.36 2.87
CA LEU A 479 18.86 3.80 4.26
C LEU A 479 18.24 2.73 5.18
N TYR A 480 17.14 2.10 4.76
CA TYR A 480 16.45 1.06 5.52
C TYR A 480 17.33 -0.18 5.72
N ILE A 481 18.01 -0.65 4.68
CA ILE A 481 18.94 -1.79 4.81
C ILE A 481 20.16 -1.39 5.66
N GLY A 482 20.67 -0.17 5.46
CA GLY A 482 21.82 0.36 6.19
C GLY A 482 23.16 -0.25 5.73
N PRO A 483 24.30 0.30 6.19
CA PRO A 483 25.63 -0.03 5.66
C PRO A 483 26.17 -1.41 6.10
N HIS A 484 25.54 -2.06 7.09
CA HIS A 484 26.04 -3.30 7.70
C HIS A 484 25.16 -4.53 7.44
N ASN A 485 24.02 -4.37 6.77
CA ASN A 485 23.12 -5.48 6.44
C ASN A 485 23.17 -5.77 4.93
N ARG A 486 23.08 -7.04 4.57
CA ARG A 486 23.19 -7.54 3.20
C ARG A 486 22.14 -8.63 2.95
N PRO A 487 20.86 -8.25 2.85
CA PRO A 487 19.79 -9.18 2.53
C PRO A 487 19.98 -9.74 1.11
N ASP A 488 19.68 -11.03 0.93
CA ASP A 488 19.50 -11.58 -0.41
C ASP A 488 18.16 -11.09 -0.95
N PHE A 489 18.18 -10.03 -1.76
CA PHE A 489 17.00 -9.45 -2.42
C PHE A 489 16.21 -10.46 -3.27
N SER A 490 16.76 -11.63 -3.60
CA SER A 490 16.06 -12.69 -4.32
C SER A 490 15.38 -13.72 -3.41
N LYS A 491 15.55 -13.63 -2.08
CA LYS A 491 15.07 -14.65 -1.10
C LYS A 491 14.57 -14.12 0.24
N ASP A 492 14.99 -12.93 0.68
CA ASP A 492 14.54 -12.37 1.97
C ASP A 492 13.08 -11.88 1.86
N TYR A 493 12.15 -12.81 2.04
CA TYR A 493 10.71 -12.56 1.98
C TYR A 493 10.18 -11.67 3.12
N LEU A 494 10.98 -11.40 4.15
CA LEU A 494 10.67 -10.42 5.20
C LEU A 494 11.07 -8.99 4.81
N LEU A 495 11.86 -8.84 3.73
CA LEU A 495 12.15 -7.58 3.07
C LEU A 495 11.25 -7.38 1.83
N SER A 496 11.14 -8.40 0.97
CA SER A 496 10.25 -8.45 -0.20
C SER A 496 9.15 -9.51 -0.03
N PRO A 497 8.00 -9.21 0.63
CA PRO A 497 6.89 -10.14 0.75
C PRO A 497 6.37 -10.77 -0.55
N VAL A 498 6.58 -10.15 -1.72
CA VAL A 498 6.32 -10.75 -3.05
C VAL A 498 7.03 -12.11 -3.24
N LEU A 499 8.12 -12.38 -2.51
CA LEU A 499 8.93 -13.60 -2.58
C LEU A 499 8.52 -14.69 -1.58
N THR A 500 7.47 -14.49 -0.79
CA THR A 500 7.02 -15.44 0.26
C THR A 500 6.81 -16.86 -0.30
N PRO A 501 7.29 -17.93 0.37
CA PRO A 501 6.97 -19.32 0.00
C PRO A 501 5.47 -19.63 0.06
N ASP A 502 4.97 -20.44 -0.87
CA ASP A 502 3.54 -20.78 -0.95
C ASP A 502 3.04 -21.49 0.33
N SER A 503 3.89 -22.23 1.04
CA SER A 503 3.60 -22.87 2.34
C SER A 503 3.28 -21.87 3.48
N LEU A 504 3.75 -20.62 3.37
CA LEU A 504 3.37 -19.54 4.30
C LEU A 504 2.14 -18.78 3.77
N LEU A 505 2.05 -18.52 2.45
CA LEU A 505 0.87 -17.90 1.83
C LEU A 505 -0.42 -18.72 2.05
N ALA A 506 -0.30 -20.05 2.04
CA ALA A 506 -1.31 -21.03 2.43
C ALA A 506 -2.01 -20.69 3.75
N ARG A 507 -1.28 -20.08 4.69
CA ARG A 507 -1.76 -19.77 6.05
C ARG A 507 -1.90 -18.26 6.32
N PHE A 508 -1.66 -17.42 5.32
CA PHE A 508 -1.90 -15.97 5.40
C PHE A 508 -3.40 -15.67 5.55
N PRO A 509 -3.82 -14.67 6.35
CA PRO A 509 -5.23 -14.30 6.53
C PRO A 509 -5.78 -13.45 5.36
N LYS A 510 -7.06 -13.08 5.42
CA LYS A 510 -7.73 -12.24 4.39
C LYS A 510 -7.07 -10.86 4.29
N VAL A 511 -6.93 -10.34 3.07
CA VAL A 511 -6.30 -9.02 2.82
C VAL A 511 -7.18 -8.12 1.96
N TYR A 512 -7.22 -6.83 2.29
CA TYR A 512 -7.79 -5.79 1.44
C TYR A 512 -6.69 -4.83 1.01
N PHE A 513 -6.62 -4.54 -0.29
CA PHE A 513 -5.64 -3.63 -0.88
C PHE A 513 -6.32 -2.41 -1.49
N LEU A 514 -5.76 -1.23 -1.23
CA LEU A 514 -6.17 0.03 -1.86
C LEU A 514 -4.94 0.76 -2.41
N THR A 515 -4.82 0.81 -3.74
CA THR A 515 -3.61 1.31 -4.43
C THR A 515 -4.01 2.22 -5.59
N GLY A 516 -3.19 3.22 -5.89
CA GLY A 516 -3.39 4.06 -7.08
C GLY A 516 -3.11 3.27 -8.37
N GLU A 517 -3.92 3.44 -9.40
CA GLU A 517 -3.68 2.85 -10.74
C GLU A 517 -2.30 3.22 -11.30
N ARG A 518 -1.78 4.40 -10.90
CA ARG A 518 -0.57 5.03 -11.43
C ARG A 518 0.53 5.20 -10.38
N ASP A 519 0.45 4.37 -9.34
CA ASP A 519 1.45 4.21 -8.30
C ASP A 519 2.62 3.34 -8.83
N PRO A 520 3.90 3.72 -8.64
CA PRO A 520 5.04 2.86 -8.98
C PRO A 520 4.97 1.45 -8.38
N LEU A 521 4.29 1.28 -7.24
CA LEU A 521 4.15 0.02 -6.48
C LEU A 521 2.82 -0.72 -6.73
N VAL A 522 2.06 -0.35 -7.78
CA VAL A 522 0.78 -1.03 -8.08
C VAL A 522 0.97 -2.48 -8.52
N ASP A 523 2.06 -2.79 -9.22
CA ASP A 523 2.30 -4.15 -9.70
C ASP A 523 2.67 -5.11 -8.54
N ASP A 524 3.42 -4.67 -7.52
CA ASP A 524 3.63 -5.38 -6.25
C ASP A 524 2.32 -5.90 -5.65
N THR A 525 1.32 -4.99 -5.58
CA THR A 525 -0.02 -5.26 -5.05
C THR A 525 -0.73 -6.33 -5.90
N VAL A 526 -0.65 -6.21 -7.22
CA VAL A 526 -1.29 -7.12 -8.17
C VAL A 526 -0.64 -8.51 -8.14
N ILE A 527 0.69 -8.58 -8.07
CA ILE A 527 1.46 -9.84 -8.04
C ILE A 527 1.23 -10.58 -6.71
N PHE A 528 1.36 -9.91 -5.56
CA PHE A 528 1.16 -10.55 -4.26
C PHE A 528 -0.29 -11.05 -4.10
N SER A 529 -1.28 -10.23 -4.49
CA SER A 529 -2.69 -10.65 -4.42
C SER A 529 -3.05 -11.78 -5.41
N ALA A 530 -2.43 -11.82 -6.60
CA ALA A 530 -2.57 -12.94 -7.53
C ALA A 530 -1.96 -14.24 -6.96
N ARG A 531 -0.73 -14.18 -6.41
CA ARG A 531 -0.09 -15.33 -5.77
C ARG A 531 -0.92 -15.86 -4.59
N LEU A 532 -1.35 -14.97 -3.69
CA LEU A 532 -2.15 -15.35 -2.52
C LEU A 532 -3.49 -15.98 -2.92
N ARG A 533 -4.17 -15.46 -3.96
CA ARG A 533 -5.38 -16.10 -4.51
C ARG A 533 -5.08 -17.49 -5.06
N LYS A 534 -4.09 -17.64 -5.95
CA LYS A 534 -3.72 -18.92 -6.57
C LYS A 534 -3.40 -20.01 -5.55
N VAL A 535 -2.63 -19.68 -4.50
CA VAL A 535 -2.28 -20.66 -3.45
C VAL A 535 -3.52 -21.12 -2.67
N LYS A 536 -4.44 -20.20 -2.35
CA LYS A 536 -5.69 -20.52 -1.65
C LYS A 536 -6.69 -21.27 -2.53
N GLU A 537 -6.67 -21.01 -3.83
CA GLU A 537 -7.41 -21.74 -4.87
C GLU A 537 -6.94 -23.20 -4.92
N THR A 538 -5.63 -23.44 -5.10
CA THR A 538 -5.10 -24.81 -5.13
C THR A 538 -5.33 -25.59 -3.83
N MET A 539 -5.34 -24.94 -2.67
CA MET A 539 -5.71 -25.57 -1.40
C MET A 539 -7.21 -25.87 -1.27
N PHE A 540 -8.04 -25.04 -1.90
CA PHE A 540 -9.48 -25.24 -1.95
C PHE A 540 -9.81 -26.44 -2.84
N ASP A 541 -9.21 -26.52 -4.02
CA ASP A 541 -9.38 -27.61 -4.99
C ASP A 541 -8.94 -28.95 -4.38
N GLN A 542 -7.79 -28.97 -3.69
CA GLN A 542 -7.31 -30.12 -2.92
C GLN A 542 -8.34 -30.55 -1.87
N ALA A 543 -8.77 -29.64 -1.00
CA ALA A 543 -9.76 -29.92 0.05
C ALA A 543 -11.18 -30.19 -0.48
N GLN A 544 -11.45 -29.95 -1.77
CA GLN A 544 -12.68 -30.35 -2.46
C GLN A 544 -12.54 -31.77 -3.02
N SER A 545 -11.40 -32.11 -3.63
CA SER A 545 -11.11 -33.47 -4.11
C SER A 545 -11.12 -34.51 -2.99
N GLU A 546 -10.61 -34.16 -1.80
CA GLU A 546 -10.70 -34.99 -0.58
C GLU A 546 -12.14 -35.18 -0.05
N ARG A 547 -13.10 -34.37 -0.52
CA ARG A 547 -14.51 -34.42 -0.08
C ARG A 547 -15.45 -35.05 -1.08
N SER A 548 -15.14 -35.02 -2.38
CA SER A 548 -15.97 -35.65 -3.41
C SER A 548 -16.11 -37.16 -3.24
N ASP A 549 -15.16 -37.81 -2.56
CA ASP A 549 -15.25 -39.23 -2.15
C ASP A 549 -16.35 -39.51 -1.09
N PHE A 550 -16.84 -38.48 -0.41
CA PHE A 550 -17.84 -38.55 0.67
C PHE A 550 -19.06 -37.65 0.35
N GLY A 551 -19.69 -37.91 -0.79
CA GLY A 551 -20.76 -37.06 -1.32
C GLY A 551 -22.05 -37.01 -0.47
N ASP A 552 -22.42 -35.81 -0.04
CA ASP A 552 -23.73 -35.19 -0.34
C ASP A 552 -23.69 -33.68 0.00
N GLY A 553 -24.32 -32.84 -0.82
CA GLY A 553 -24.51 -31.41 -0.55
C GLY A 553 -24.12 -30.45 -1.68
N LEU A 554 -24.41 -29.16 -1.43
CA LEU A 554 -24.04 -28.05 -2.32
C LEU A 554 -22.52 -27.86 -2.35
N GLU A 555 -21.91 -28.10 -3.51
CA GLU A 555 -20.50 -27.81 -3.74
C GLU A 555 -20.16 -26.36 -3.37
N PRO A 556 -19.18 -26.13 -2.48
CA PRO A 556 -18.73 -24.79 -2.19
C PRO A 556 -18.03 -24.21 -3.43
N VAL A 557 -18.22 -22.91 -3.68
CA VAL A 557 -17.59 -22.22 -4.81
C VAL A 557 -16.46 -21.33 -4.28
N PHE A 558 -15.25 -21.49 -4.82
CA PHE A 558 -14.13 -20.61 -4.49
C PHE A 558 -14.42 -19.16 -4.91
N ASN A 559 -14.21 -18.22 -3.98
CA ASN A 559 -14.38 -16.79 -4.24
C ASN A 559 -13.05 -16.06 -3.96
N PRO A 560 -12.34 -15.57 -4.99
CA PRO A 560 -11.04 -14.92 -4.80
C PRO A 560 -11.09 -13.63 -3.98
N LYS A 561 -12.28 -13.04 -3.78
CA LYS A 561 -12.47 -11.88 -2.88
C LYS A 561 -12.47 -12.24 -1.40
N ASP A 562 -12.80 -13.48 -1.03
CA ASP A 562 -12.73 -13.94 0.36
C ASP A 562 -11.29 -14.20 0.81
N VAL A 563 -10.38 -14.33 -0.16
CA VAL A 563 -8.93 -14.36 0.04
C VAL A 563 -8.32 -12.95 -0.01
N ALA A 564 -8.53 -12.22 -1.12
CA ALA A 564 -7.99 -10.88 -1.28
C ALA A 564 -8.90 -9.98 -2.15
N GLU A 565 -9.34 -8.84 -1.62
CA GLU A 565 -9.99 -7.77 -2.40
C GLU A 565 -8.94 -6.71 -2.77
N VAL A 566 -8.94 -6.25 -4.03
CA VAL A 566 -8.02 -5.22 -4.53
C VAL A 566 -8.85 -4.12 -5.18
N MET A 567 -8.72 -2.90 -4.69
CA MET A 567 -9.33 -1.70 -5.27
C MET A 567 -8.23 -0.81 -5.85
N LEU A 568 -8.17 -0.76 -7.18
CA LEU A 568 -7.31 0.17 -7.91
C LEU A 568 -8.09 1.46 -8.19
N ILE A 569 -7.55 2.60 -7.75
CA ILE A 569 -8.20 3.91 -7.96
C ILE A 569 -7.62 4.56 -9.23
N PRO A 570 -8.42 4.81 -10.28
CA PRO A 570 -7.92 5.33 -11.56
C PRO A 570 -7.39 6.76 -11.43
N GLY A 571 -6.34 7.07 -12.18
CA GLY A 571 -5.81 8.43 -12.29
C GLY A 571 -5.02 8.95 -11.08
N ILE A 572 -4.76 8.14 -10.06
CA ILE A 572 -3.98 8.56 -8.88
C ILE A 572 -2.77 7.66 -8.61
N SER A 573 -1.87 8.16 -7.78
CA SER A 573 -0.59 7.54 -7.41
C SER A 573 -0.39 7.54 -5.89
N HIS A 574 0.82 7.25 -5.44
CA HIS A 574 1.22 6.95 -4.08
C HIS A 574 0.86 8.02 -3.02
N GLY A 575 0.60 7.58 -1.79
CA GLY A 575 0.48 8.48 -0.63
C GLY A 575 -0.82 9.27 -0.52
N PHE A 576 -1.80 9.07 -1.41
CA PHE A 576 -3.03 9.89 -1.51
C PHE A 576 -3.88 10.00 -0.23
N LEU A 577 -3.68 9.12 0.76
CA LEU A 577 -4.35 9.15 2.06
C LEU A 577 -3.71 10.10 3.08
N GLN A 578 -2.48 10.55 2.85
CA GLN A 578 -1.71 11.36 3.81
C GLN A 578 -2.06 12.86 3.76
N PHE A 579 -2.79 13.30 2.74
CA PHE A 579 -3.08 14.71 2.48
C PHE A 579 -4.56 15.00 2.14
N PRO A 580 -5.53 14.49 2.92
CA PRO A 580 -6.96 14.58 2.60
C PRO A 580 -7.50 16.02 2.61
N THR A 581 -6.79 16.93 3.30
CA THR A 581 -7.09 18.37 3.31
C THR A 581 -6.88 19.03 1.93
N VAL A 582 -5.96 18.53 1.09
CA VAL A 582 -5.74 19.03 -0.29
C VAL A 582 -6.20 18.04 -1.37
N TYR A 583 -6.47 16.78 -1.01
CA TYR A 583 -7.14 15.79 -1.85
C TYR A 583 -8.43 15.26 -1.16
N PRO A 584 -9.55 16.02 -1.20
CA PRO A 584 -10.79 15.64 -0.51
C PRO A 584 -11.38 14.25 -0.82
N PRO A 585 -11.18 13.61 -1.99
CA PRO A 585 -11.65 12.24 -2.20
C PRO A 585 -11.06 11.21 -1.22
N ALA A 586 -9.89 11.48 -0.61
CA ALA A 586 -9.29 10.64 0.44
C ALA A 586 -10.26 10.34 1.60
N TRP A 587 -11.15 11.28 1.97
CA TRP A 587 -12.13 11.05 3.02
C TRP A 587 -13.00 9.82 2.75
N LYS A 588 -13.44 9.61 1.50
CA LYS A 588 -14.23 8.42 1.09
C LYS A 588 -13.45 7.12 1.25
N HIS A 589 -12.14 7.17 1.04
CA HIS A 589 -11.26 6.02 1.19
C HIS A 589 -10.99 5.67 2.66
N PHE A 590 -11.05 6.65 3.59
CA PHE A 590 -11.10 6.35 5.04
C PHE A 590 -12.41 5.67 5.45
N GLU A 591 -13.54 6.02 4.82
CA GLU A 591 -14.83 5.35 5.10
C GLU A 591 -14.80 3.90 4.61
N ARG A 592 -14.39 3.66 3.35
CA ARG A 592 -14.30 2.31 2.78
C ARG A 592 -13.29 1.41 3.53
N SER A 593 -12.21 1.96 4.06
CA SER A 593 -11.27 1.18 4.88
C SER A 593 -11.83 0.89 6.28
N ALA A 594 -12.61 1.78 6.89
CA ALA A 594 -13.35 1.48 8.11
C ALA A 594 -14.39 0.36 7.89
N GLU A 595 -15.12 0.37 6.77
CA GLU A 595 -16.03 -0.72 6.36
C GLU A 595 -15.29 -2.06 6.30
N TRP A 596 -14.19 -2.14 5.55
CA TRP A 596 -13.39 -3.37 5.43
C TRP A 596 -12.85 -3.87 6.77
N ILE A 597 -12.40 -2.99 7.66
CA ILE A 597 -11.99 -3.38 9.02
C ILE A 597 -13.15 -4.06 9.77
N THR A 598 -14.37 -3.52 9.69
CA THR A 598 -15.55 -4.16 10.30
C THR A 598 -15.96 -5.46 9.61
N GLU A 599 -15.80 -5.55 8.28
CA GLU A 599 -16.08 -6.75 7.48
C GLU A 599 -15.10 -7.90 7.82
N ILE A 600 -13.82 -7.58 8.06
CA ILE A 600 -12.83 -8.56 8.54
C ILE A 600 -13.27 -9.16 9.87
N PHE A 601 -13.57 -8.33 10.89
CA PHE A 601 -13.99 -8.85 12.19
C PHE A 601 -15.29 -9.68 12.08
N ALA A 602 -16.28 -9.22 11.32
CA ALA A 602 -17.54 -9.93 11.13
C ALA A 602 -17.38 -11.28 10.41
N SER A 603 -16.57 -11.33 9.34
CA SER A 603 -16.29 -12.56 8.60
C SER A 603 -15.48 -13.57 9.42
N ALA A 604 -14.51 -13.08 10.20
CA ALA A 604 -13.69 -13.90 11.08
C ALA A 604 -14.50 -14.47 12.27
N ASP A 605 -15.43 -13.70 12.84
CA ASP A 605 -16.37 -14.20 13.87
C ASP A 605 -17.36 -15.22 13.28
N ALA A 606 -17.88 -14.99 12.07
CA ALA A 606 -18.72 -15.97 11.37
C ALA A 606 -17.97 -17.29 11.05
N ALA A 607 -16.66 -17.25 10.78
CA ALA A 607 -15.84 -18.44 10.64
C ALA A 607 -15.70 -19.21 11.97
N ARG A 608 -15.41 -18.51 13.07
CA ARG A 608 -15.33 -19.09 14.43
C ARG A 608 -16.65 -19.73 14.87
N GLU A 609 -17.78 -19.10 14.57
CA GLU A 609 -19.09 -19.69 14.83
C GLU A 609 -19.29 -21.01 14.08
N ARG A 610 -18.92 -21.09 12.80
CA ARG A 610 -18.99 -22.33 12.00
C ARG A 610 -18.12 -23.44 12.60
N GLU A 611 -16.88 -23.13 12.98
CA GLU A 611 -15.98 -24.09 13.65
C GLU A 611 -16.57 -24.62 14.97
N SER A 612 -17.12 -23.74 15.81
CA SER A 612 -17.72 -24.12 17.09
C SER A 612 -18.95 -25.02 16.94
N ARG A 613 -19.79 -24.75 15.92
CA ARG A 613 -20.95 -25.58 15.55
C ARG A 613 -20.52 -26.93 14.98
N GLY A 614 -19.43 -26.96 14.19
CA GLY A 614 -18.82 -28.19 13.69
C GLY A 614 -18.35 -29.10 14.82
N ARG A 615 -17.55 -28.58 15.77
CA ARG A 615 -17.08 -29.34 16.94
C ARG A 615 -18.23 -29.89 17.79
N ARG A 616 -19.31 -29.12 17.97
CA ARG A 616 -20.52 -29.56 18.68
C ARG A 616 -21.30 -30.68 17.98
N ARG A 617 -21.20 -30.83 16.65
CA ARG A 617 -21.78 -31.97 15.92
C ARG A 617 -20.95 -33.24 16.06
N VAL A 618 -19.62 -33.14 15.99
CA VAL A 618 -18.72 -34.32 16.06
C VAL A 618 -18.70 -34.93 17.46
N GLY A 619 -18.82 -34.11 18.53
CA GLY A 619 -18.93 -34.59 19.91
C GLY A 619 -20.29 -35.20 20.31
N GLY A 620 -21.18 -35.48 19.35
CA GLY A 620 -22.58 -35.87 19.57
C GLY A 620 -22.93 -37.31 19.16
N GLY A 621 -21.98 -38.25 19.25
CA GLY A 621 -22.27 -39.67 19.03
C GLY A 621 -23.18 -40.24 20.13
N PRO A 622 -24.05 -41.22 19.82
CA PRO A 622 -24.96 -41.80 20.80
C PRO A 622 -24.20 -42.58 21.87
N ILE A 623 -24.41 -42.23 23.14
CA ILE A 623 -23.90 -43.03 24.26
C ILE A 623 -24.64 -44.36 24.28
N THR A 624 -23.93 -45.45 24.06
CA THR A 624 -24.43 -46.80 24.27
C THR A 624 -24.49 -47.07 25.78
N ASN A 625 -25.71 -47.16 26.32
CA ASN A 625 -25.92 -47.50 27.73
C ASN A 625 -25.48 -48.95 28.00
N GLY A 626 -24.23 -49.14 28.42
CA GLY A 626 -23.77 -50.37 29.03
C GLY A 626 -24.30 -50.48 30.46
N ASN A 627 -25.09 -51.51 30.75
CA ASN A 627 -25.58 -51.77 32.10
C ASN A 627 -24.41 -51.98 33.08
N SER A 628 -24.43 -51.24 34.18
CA SER A 628 -23.81 -51.67 35.43
C SER A 628 -24.66 -51.16 36.59
N GLU A 629 -25.26 -52.08 37.36
CA GLU A 629 -26.01 -51.74 38.57
C GLU A 629 -25.04 -51.53 39.74
N GLY A 630 -25.18 -50.42 40.46
CA GLY A 630 -24.29 -50.06 41.57
C GLY A 630 -25.01 -49.17 42.58
N ARG A 631 -25.66 -49.79 43.57
CA ARG A 631 -26.34 -49.07 44.68
C ARG A 631 -25.30 -48.43 45.62
N HIS A 632 -25.48 -47.18 46.05
CA HIS A 632 -26.09 -46.86 47.35
C HIS A 632 -26.02 -45.38 47.78
N HIS A 633 -27.12 -44.95 48.42
CA HIS A 633 -27.30 -43.89 49.43
C HIS A 633 -27.06 -42.39 49.13
N ASN A 634 -28.08 -41.63 49.52
CA ASN A 634 -28.14 -40.17 49.59
C ASN A 634 -27.53 -39.66 50.91
N ARG A 635 -27.21 -38.36 50.94
CA ARG A 635 -27.62 -37.49 52.05
C ARG A 635 -28.01 -36.12 51.50
N ALA A 636 -29.03 -35.49 52.09
CA ALA A 636 -29.56 -34.22 51.66
C ALA A 636 -29.96 -33.34 52.85
N GLU A 637 -29.96 -32.04 52.63
CA GLU A 637 -30.56 -30.98 53.46
C GLU A 637 -31.11 -29.93 52.47
N SER A 638 -32.10 -29.10 52.79
CA SER A 638 -33.31 -29.22 53.61
C SER A 638 -34.17 -27.96 53.34
N SER A 639 -35.46 -27.97 53.69
CA SER A 639 -36.43 -26.87 53.45
C SER A 639 -36.77 -26.61 51.97
N GLY A 640 -38.02 -26.34 51.59
CA GLY A 640 -39.26 -26.39 52.36
C GLY A 640 -40.39 -25.69 51.59
N ASP A 641 -41.57 -26.31 51.56
CA ASP A 641 -42.90 -25.76 51.24
C ASP A 641 -43.11 -25.17 49.81
N GLU A 642 -44.29 -25.21 49.18
CA GLU A 642 -45.54 -25.93 49.48
C GLU A 642 -46.32 -26.23 48.18
N ASP A 643 -47.36 -27.06 48.30
CA ASP A 643 -48.52 -27.27 47.42
C ASP A 643 -48.44 -27.56 45.90
N ARG A 644 -49.08 -28.68 45.59
CA ARG A 644 -49.63 -29.18 44.30
C ARG A 644 -51.11 -28.71 44.19
N PRO A 645 -51.85 -28.86 43.05
CA PRO A 645 -51.74 -29.93 42.04
C PRO A 645 -51.86 -29.46 40.55
N LEU A 646 -51.36 -30.25 39.58
CA LEU A 646 -52.09 -31.12 38.62
C LEU A 646 -53.15 -30.37 37.76
N GLU A 647 -53.36 -30.66 36.47
CA GLU A 647 -53.11 -31.89 35.70
C GLU A 647 -53.15 -31.63 34.16
N ILE A 648 -52.76 -32.63 33.34
CA ILE A 648 -53.28 -32.97 31.97
C ILE A 648 -53.43 -31.88 30.86
N SER A 649 -53.21 -32.14 29.56
CA SER A 649 -52.36 -33.08 28.81
C SER A 649 -52.40 -32.72 27.30
N MET A 650 -51.61 -33.44 26.49
CA MET A 650 -51.89 -33.78 25.07
C MET A 650 -51.95 -32.70 23.97
N THR A 651 -51.17 -32.99 22.93
CA THR A 651 -51.36 -32.65 21.51
C THR A 651 -52.82 -32.87 21.03
N ARG A 652 -53.33 -32.32 19.91
CA ARG A 652 -52.70 -32.29 18.56
C ARG A 652 -53.51 -31.48 17.53
N ALA A 653 -52.80 -30.72 16.68
CA ALA A 653 -53.07 -30.36 15.27
C ALA A 653 -54.49 -30.07 14.69
N ASN A 654 -54.53 -28.97 13.91
CA ASN A 654 -54.95 -28.88 12.48
C ASN A 654 -56.27 -28.17 12.06
N ARG A 655 -56.08 -27.19 11.14
CA ARG A 655 -56.87 -26.82 9.93
C ARG A 655 -58.17 -25.98 9.97
N LYS A 656 -58.07 -24.89 9.17
CA LYS A 656 -59.01 -24.34 8.14
C LYS A 656 -60.13 -23.35 8.52
N ASN A 657 -60.08 -22.19 7.84
CA ASN A 657 -61.19 -21.46 7.16
C ASN A 657 -62.30 -20.81 8.05
N THR A 658 -63.00 -19.72 7.69
CA THR A 658 -62.96 -18.83 6.49
C THR A 658 -63.51 -17.42 6.78
N LEU A 659 -63.12 -16.43 5.96
CA LEU A 659 -63.85 -15.23 5.48
C LEU A 659 -65.10 -14.70 6.24
N THR A 660 -65.06 -13.43 6.67
CA THR A 660 -65.98 -12.28 6.37
C THR A 660 -65.61 -11.06 7.25
N ARG A 661 -66.09 -9.81 7.08
CA ARG A 661 -66.29 -8.91 5.90
C ARG A 661 -66.87 -7.56 6.40
N GLU A 662 -66.03 -6.50 6.53
CA GLU A 662 -66.39 -5.04 6.42
C GLU A 662 -67.52 -4.49 7.35
N PRO A 663 -67.96 -3.19 7.32
CA PRO A 663 -67.50 -2.01 6.55
C PRO A 663 -67.31 -0.66 7.32
N GLN A 664 -66.65 0.32 6.65
CA GLN A 664 -66.86 1.80 6.70
C GLN A 664 -66.72 2.55 8.06
N ALA A 665 -66.62 3.89 8.16
CA ALA A 665 -66.69 5.04 7.23
C ALA A 665 -65.38 5.90 7.35
N MET A 666 -64.84 6.60 6.34
CA MET A 666 -65.33 7.73 5.51
C MET A 666 -65.44 9.10 6.23
N ASP A 667 -64.49 9.99 5.93
CA ASP A 667 -64.66 11.34 5.33
C ASP A 667 -63.28 11.74 4.74
N GLU A 668 -63.10 12.25 3.51
CA GLU A 668 -63.58 13.51 2.87
C GLU A 668 -62.71 14.75 3.20
N SER A 669 -62.39 15.65 2.25
CA SER A 669 -62.57 15.63 0.77
C SER A 669 -61.67 16.65 0.03
N GLU A 670 -61.49 16.44 -1.29
CA GLU A 670 -61.27 17.43 -2.37
C GLU A 670 -60.02 18.37 -2.41
N SER A 671 -59.61 18.99 -3.55
CA SER A 671 -60.14 18.93 -4.95
C SER A 671 -59.08 19.12 -6.08
N ILE A 672 -59.17 18.26 -7.12
CA ILE A 672 -59.21 18.46 -8.61
C ILE A 672 -58.12 19.30 -9.37
N VAL A 673 -57.86 18.88 -10.64
CA VAL A 673 -57.27 19.58 -11.84
C VAL A 673 -55.80 19.19 -12.16
N ASP A 674 -55.34 18.82 -13.38
CA ASP A 674 -55.87 18.31 -14.69
C ASP A 674 -54.65 17.90 -15.58
N LYS A 675 -54.68 17.27 -16.79
CA LYS A 675 -55.56 16.35 -17.55
C LYS A 675 -54.72 15.72 -18.71
N ALA A 676 -55.01 14.47 -19.12
CA ALA A 676 -54.65 13.83 -20.43
C ALA A 676 -53.14 13.67 -20.81
N ASP A 677 -52.70 12.77 -21.72
CA ASP A 677 -53.38 11.68 -22.48
C ASP A 677 -52.37 10.52 -22.71
N VAL A 678 -52.68 9.26 -22.36
CA VAL A 678 -53.23 8.16 -23.20
C VAL A 678 -52.30 7.62 -24.30
N GLY A 679 -51.97 6.32 -24.21
CA GLY A 679 -51.19 5.56 -25.20
C GLY A 679 -51.20 4.03 -24.95
N LYS A 680 -52.36 3.38 -25.01
CA LYS A 680 -52.54 1.95 -24.66
C LYS A 680 -52.40 0.97 -25.84
N LYS A 681 -51.65 -0.12 -25.65
CA LYS A 681 -52.02 -1.55 -25.89
C LYS A 681 -50.85 -2.47 -25.42
N LYS A 682 -51.08 -3.45 -24.53
CA LYS A 682 -51.54 -4.85 -24.76
C LYS A 682 -50.57 -5.66 -25.66
N ASN A 683 -50.21 -6.93 -25.36
CA ASN A 683 -50.49 -7.81 -24.21
C ASN A 683 -49.50 -8.99 -24.20
N GLY A 684 -49.14 -9.56 -23.04
CA GLY A 684 -48.37 -10.81 -22.96
C GLY A 684 -48.08 -11.25 -21.52
N ARG A 685 -48.46 -12.48 -21.14
CA ARG A 685 -48.30 -13.03 -19.77
C ARG A 685 -47.25 -14.13 -19.74
N ALA A 686 -46.36 -14.09 -18.74
CA ALA A 686 -45.80 -15.27 -18.09
C ALA A 686 -45.45 -14.97 -16.63
N ARG A 687 -45.70 -15.92 -15.72
CA ARG A 687 -45.12 -15.98 -14.36
C ARG A 687 -43.87 -16.89 -14.45
N GLY A 688 -42.82 -16.77 -13.66
CA GLY A 688 -42.52 -15.80 -12.60
C GLY A 688 -41.67 -16.46 -11.50
N ALA A 689 -40.53 -15.87 -11.13
CA ALA A 689 -39.66 -16.38 -10.07
C ALA A 689 -38.95 -15.21 -9.37
N SER A 690 -39.16 -15.06 -8.06
CA SER A 690 -38.52 -13.99 -7.27
C SER A 690 -37.14 -14.43 -6.79
N LYS A 691 -36.09 -13.73 -7.25
CA LYS A 691 -34.78 -13.71 -6.58
C LYS A 691 -34.57 -12.31 -6.01
N SER A 692 -34.45 -12.22 -4.69
CA SER A 692 -34.18 -10.97 -3.97
C SER A 692 -32.72 -10.55 -4.14
N ALA A 693 -32.40 -9.92 -5.27
CA ALA A 693 -31.12 -9.25 -5.46
C ALA A 693 -31.09 -7.96 -4.62
N GLY A 694 -30.18 -7.88 -3.63
CA GLY A 694 -29.88 -6.63 -2.96
C GLY A 694 -29.27 -5.65 -3.96
N ALA A 695 -30.05 -4.65 -4.38
CA ALA A 695 -29.68 -3.77 -5.48
C ALA A 695 -28.56 -2.80 -5.06
N SER A 696 -27.36 -2.99 -5.61
CA SER A 696 -26.30 -1.99 -5.52
C SER A 696 -26.67 -0.75 -6.36
N LEU A 697 -27.04 0.32 -5.68
CA LEU A 697 -27.02 1.65 -6.28
C LEU A 697 -25.59 1.98 -6.72
N VAL A 698 -25.46 2.74 -7.82
CA VAL A 698 -24.17 3.03 -8.50
C VAL A 698 -23.54 1.81 -9.20
N LYS A 699 -24.31 1.15 -10.09
CA LYS A 699 -23.72 0.35 -11.18
C LYS A 699 -23.11 1.28 -12.24
N LEU A 700 -21.87 1.73 -12.00
CA LEU A 700 -21.09 2.52 -12.97
C LEU A 700 -20.94 1.73 -14.29
N LYS A 701 -21.17 2.42 -15.42
CA LYS A 701 -21.07 1.80 -16.75
C LYS A 701 -19.61 1.68 -17.18
N SER A 702 -19.17 0.44 -17.40
CA SER A 702 -18.20 0.06 -18.45
C SER A 702 -17.05 1.04 -18.72
N THR A 703 -16.18 1.25 -17.73
CA THR A 703 -14.85 1.85 -17.93
C THR A 703 -13.78 0.88 -17.44
N ASP A 704 -13.64 -0.21 -18.21
CA ASP A 704 -12.54 -1.19 -18.22
C ASP A 704 -12.19 -1.91 -16.89
N ASP A 705 -12.07 -3.24 -16.96
CA ASP A 705 -11.49 -4.03 -15.87
C ASP A 705 -9.97 -3.86 -15.82
N LEU A 706 -9.52 -2.76 -15.18
CA LEU A 706 -8.12 -2.42 -14.99
C LEU A 706 -7.36 -3.49 -14.18
N LEU A 707 -8.03 -4.11 -13.20
CA LEU A 707 -7.43 -5.16 -12.37
C LEU A 707 -7.26 -6.46 -13.17
N GLY A 708 -8.31 -6.92 -13.85
CA GLY A 708 -8.26 -8.08 -14.72
C GLY A 708 -7.23 -7.93 -15.84
N ARG A 709 -7.13 -6.76 -16.48
CA ARG A 709 -6.10 -6.48 -17.49
C ARG A 709 -4.68 -6.51 -16.91
N ARG A 710 -4.43 -5.91 -15.74
CA ARG A 710 -3.10 -6.00 -15.09
C ARG A 710 -2.79 -7.44 -14.65
N MET A 711 -3.76 -8.16 -14.08
CA MET A 711 -3.57 -9.56 -13.68
C MET A 711 -3.30 -10.47 -14.90
N GLN A 712 -4.03 -10.31 -16.01
CA GLN A 712 -3.78 -11.09 -17.22
C GLN A 712 -2.42 -10.78 -17.85
N GLY A 713 -1.98 -9.51 -17.84
CA GLY A 713 -0.69 -9.10 -18.40
C GLY A 713 0.54 -9.43 -17.54
N LEU A 714 0.46 -9.24 -16.23
CA LEU A 714 1.60 -9.40 -15.30
C LEU A 714 1.59 -10.76 -14.61
N ALA A 715 0.42 -11.21 -14.15
CA ALA A 715 0.29 -12.48 -13.45
C ALA A 715 -0.01 -13.65 -14.41
N GLY A 716 -0.50 -13.43 -15.64
CA GLY A 716 -0.91 -14.49 -16.57
C GLY A 716 0.16 -15.57 -16.82
N GLY A 717 1.43 -15.18 -16.95
CA GLY A 717 2.56 -16.12 -17.08
C GLY A 717 2.93 -16.86 -15.79
N LEU A 718 2.55 -16.32 -14.63
CA LEU A 718 2.76 -16.92 -13.30
C LEU A 718 1.54 -17.74 -12.83
N THR A 719 0.34 -17.42 -13.31
CA THR A 719 -0.92 -18.09 -12.95
C THR A 719 -1.27 -19.23 -13.89
N GLY A 720 -0.79 -19.22 -15.13
CA GLY A 720 -1.03 -20.29 -16.11
C GLY A 720 -2.32 -20.15 -16.92
N VAL A 721 -3.03 -19.02 -16.80
CA VAL A 721 -4.34 -18.72 -17.42
C VAL A 721 -4.23 -18.48 -18.95
N GLY A 722 -3.15 -18.96 -19.58
CA GLY A 722 -2.86 -18.84 -21.02
C GLY A 722 -3.25 -20.04 -21.88
N ARG A 723 -3.89 -21.08 -21.32
CA ARG A 723 -4.45 -22.22 -22.06
C ARG A 723 -5.80 -22.63 -21.47
N GLY A 724 -6.89 -22.47 -22.22
CA GLY A 724 -8.22 -22.90 -21.78
C GLY A 724 -9.41 -22.02 -22.19
N GLN A 725 -9.35 -21.30 -23.32
CA GLN A 725 -10.54 -20.71 -23.95
C GLN A 725 -10.29 -20.31 -25.42
N GLU A 726 -10.34 -21.33 -26.29
CA GLU A 726 -10.86 -21.22 -27.66
C GLU A 726 -12.06 -22.19 -27.76
#